data_AF-A0A2A4ALP4-F1
#
_entry.id   AF-A0A2A4ALP4-F1
#
_cell.length_a   1.000
_cell.length_b   1.000
_cell.length_c   1.000
_cell.angle_alpha   90.00
_cell.angle_beta   90.00
_cell.angle_gamma   90.00
#
_symmetry.space_group_name_H-M   'P 1'
#
loop_
_entity.id
_entity.type
_entity.pdbx_description
1 polymer ?
#
loop_
_entity_poly.entity_id
_entity_poly.type
_entity_poly.pdbx_seq_one_letter_code
_entity_poly.pdbx_strand_id
1 'polypeptide(L)'
;MVAPKRYAVVDFETTGFGSTDRVIEIGVVLLDHNREVESTWETLVQPQRDIPNSFVHRITPTDVVDAPLFGEVAGEFFELLNGRTVVAHNAPFEARFLQREFSSLGVAWPNYGAWVVDTKRLFQQTYPGEGATLEHALEVVGITNARPHSALADALATAELFARLVSQGTDVVISSRAITLPPQEFPARGALLPRTALAEDLTHKRGEWLVRLADTAAPEGSGDAEKYKKLLAAALVDKELSKSEIVQLQNQAQQEGLTSNDVMSIHEEFIRQLAVEVWLDGEVTEEERATLLLLNEQLGLPADTAEALLAAPQRGESELGISLSAGDRVTFTGQFDLPREEWERRAMAVGLSVGGVTKKSVLLVAANPDSMSGKARKAREYGVPIIGETAFARLLGNMSGGGQFVEQDLSAQPAELDLTETYGIFPWSTGVSGTSAHTGTKALAVEWCAKHPRRKLLELSPQLTPFSEIEVQSSYKSGYTQWFARFPQPLEATVEDLRDLPGVGEHKLVAMVEAVVLAASDSGNAAVIDSIGAAENPYGDIPIGDNPFIDDDSAGRAAEFLGRTSEEIRALDQAALYIGWAQLNGAVVEVASLPSAVAAEVPIITAHLEHQSPVRALFQRAVDELIRVIGGDERKRGIVCSRWLGGATLDSLGTAFGLTRERIRQLERQLAEDFEKDSALFKEVVAAVSKRARPILPVDELRRDLPDLVRKPAEFDATFGEIFTGIGKQWEVVNGWLVFNGFTQALSEKLTTLADDHGIVRIDELAVGLEVTPERLEQYIVTNDELKVAVLDNYVLTKVGSYQDRAVSVLAINGEPMTAEAIMDTLGGGSPRSASNQFSIDPRLTKVSADQWALTEWGHEEFKSIASWISTRLAASTRTHTVVDAAGSSQEVPAIALNELLAQAERLRISELSIRQYAANGDFETRDGMVIARVDESGNVMEGDIADARDAYLRDGEWHLLLTVNKDHLRGSGFAVPAPIAAYYGVKVGESCALSSRLGEEFVRVNRLKQVSLSTIKRFLDELGVREGQRVWLKLGKERTFDVSIAPAVEHHEAGLARLYDFVGLDGTLMQPGESTEDSLARVNEILGLSPQAPRRRTVAVFRHRHQDEIADLIQEL
;
A
#
# COMPACT_ATOMS: atom_id res chain seq x y z
N MET A 1 -14.94 26.79 24.35
CA MET A 1 -14.97 25.70 23.36
C MET A 1 -16.02 24.71 23.81
N VAL A 2 -16.98 24.34 22.96
CA VAL A 2 -17.95 23.29 23.29
C VAL A 2 -17.22 21.97 23.07
N ALA A 3 -16.95 21.23 24.16
CA ALA A 3 -16.39 19.89 24.04
C ALA A 3 -17.31 19.05 23.12
N PRO A 4 -16.77 18.26 22.17
CA PRO A 4 -17.58 17.37 21.36
C PRO A 4 -18.38 16.45 22.27
N LYS A 5 -19.68 16.33 22.00
CA LYS A 5 -20.58 15.60 22.89
C LYS A 5 -20.43 14.07 22.78
N ARG A 6 -19.79 13.57 21.72
CA ARG A 6 -19.71 12.13 21.38
C ARG A 6 -18.54 11.83 20.46
N TYR A 7 -18.00 10.63 20.56
CA TYR A 7 -16.88 10.15 19.74
C TYR A 7 -17.23 8.85 19.01
N ALA A 8 -16.53 8.59 17.92
CA ALA A 8 -16.53 7.30 17.21
C ALA A 8 -15.07 6.86 17.02
N VAL A 9 -14.66 5.81 17.71
CA VAL A 9 -13.33 5.23 17.55
C VAL A 9 -13.40 4.23 16.42
N VAL A 10 -12.52 4.37 15.43
CA VAL A 10 -12.53 3.58 14.19
C VAL A 10 -11.17 2.93 13.99
N ASP A 11 -11.19 1.67 13.58
CA ASP A 11 -10.02 0.92 13.13
C ASP A 11 -10.40 0.05 11.93
N PHE A 12 -9.42 -0.23 11.06
CA PHE A 12 -9.62 -1.03 9.85
C PHE A 12 -8.55 -2.09 9.68
N GLU A 13 -8.97 -3.26 9.24
CA GLU A 13 -8.08 -4.18 8.54
C GLU A 13 -8.22 -3.98 7.03
N THR A 14 -7.12 -4.11 6.29
CA THR A 14 -7.08 -3.83 4.86
C THR A 14 -6.31 -4.90 4.08
N THR A 15 -6.50 -4.97 2.77
CA THR A 15 -5.73 -5.87 1.89
C THR A 15 -4.25 -5.48 1.71
N GLY A 16 -3.79 -4.40 2.37
CA GLY A 16 -2.47 -3.79 2.22
C GLY A 16 -2.44 -2.29 2.53
N PHE A 17 -1.27 -1.66 2.32
CA PHE A 17 -0.99 -0.27 2.72
C PHE A 17 -1.05 0.76 1.58
N GLY A 18 -1.27 0.32 0.33
CA GLY A 18 -1.17 1.12 -0.88
C GLY A 18 -2.46 1.83 -1.28
N SER A 19 -2.34 2.76 -2.21
CA SER A 19 -3.44 3.58 -2.74
C SER A 19 -4.50 2.81 -3.53
N THR A 20 -4.29 1.51 -3.77
CA THR A 20 -5.27 0.61 -4.41
C THR A 20 -5.88 -0.44 -3.47
N ASP A 21 -5.40 -0.57 -2.22
CA ASP A 21 -5.88 -1.59 -1.27
C ASP A 21 -7.26 -1.28 -0.67
N ARG A 22 -7.98 -2.28 -0.18
CA ARG A 22 -9.39 -2.15 0.22
C ARG A 22 -9.57 -2.49 1.69
N VAL A 23 -10.59 -1.92 2.31
CA VAL A 23 -11.01 -2.30 3.67
C VAL A 23 -11.63 -3.71 3.65
N ILE A 24 -11.24 -4.56 4.60
CA ILE A 24 -11.71 -5.94 4.76
C ILE A 24 -12.37 -6.21 6.11
N GLU A 25 -12.16 -5.35 7.09
CA GLU A 25 -12.89 -5.35 8.35
C GLU A 25 -13.01 -3.92 8.86
N ILE A 26 -14.14 -3.61 9.48
CA ILE A 26 -14.39 -2.33 10.14
C ILE A 26 -14.74 -2.59 11.60
N GLY A 27 -14.01 -1.93 12.51
CA GLY A 27 -14.34 -1.85 13.92
C GLY A 27 -14.73 -0.43 14.31
N VAL A 28 -15.86 -0.27 14.99
CA VAL A 28 -16.33 1.02 15.50
C VAL A 28 -16.75 0.90 16.95
N VAL A 29 -16.25 1.81 17.79
CA VAL A 29 -16.67 1.97 19.18
C VAL A 29 -17.25 3.37 19.37
N LEU A 30 -18.55 3.45 19.66
CA LEU A 30 -19.21 4.71 19.93
C LEU A 30 -19.04 5.07 21.39
N LEU A 31 -18.51 6.27 21.64
CA LEU A 31 -18.35 6.81 22.99
C LEU A 31 -19.26 8.01 23.22
N ASP A 32 -19.75 8.13 24.45
CA ASP A 32 -20.48 9.29 24.91
C ASP A 32 -19.54 10.46 25.27
N HIS A 33 -20.11 11.56 25.79
CA HIS A 33 -19.35 12.73 26.25
C HIS A 33 -18.37 12.44 27.41
N ASN A 34 -18.61 11.39 28.19
CA ASN A 34 -17.72 10.98 29.28
C ASN A 34 -16.60 10.05 28.79
N ARG A 35 -16.67 9.62 27.52
CA ARG A 35 -15.83 8.59 26.88
C ARG A 35 -16.16 7.18 27.38
N GLU A 36 -17.38 6.97 27.86
CA GLU A 36 -17.91 5.64 28.15
C GLU A 36 -18.49 5.02 26.87
N VAL A 37 -18.38 3.71 26.72
CA VAL A 37 -18.86 2.97 25.54
C VAL A 37 -20.39 2.96 25.52
N GLU A 38 -20.99 3.57 24.48
CA GLU A 38 -22.43 3.52 24.22
C GLU A 38 -22.80 2.22 23.50
N SER A 39 -22.03 1.86 22.47
CA SER A 39 -22.26 0.69 21.64
C SER A 39 -21.03 0.39 20.77
N THR A 40 -20.93 -0.85 20.32
CA THR A 40 -19.93 -1.28 19.33
C THR A 40 -20.61 -1.68 18.04
N TRP A 41 -19.89 -1.57 16.93
CA TRP A 41 -20.32 -2.02 15.61
C TRP A 41 -19.12 -2.62 14.89
N GLU A 42 -19.29 -3.80 14.32
CA GLU A 42 -18.24 -4.48 13.55
C GLU A 42 -18.83 -5.18 12.33
N THR A 43 -18.05 -5.28 11.28
CA THR A 43 -18.34 -6.15 10.15
C THR A 43 -17.08 -6.45 9.35
N LEU A 44 -16.98 -7.67 8.84
CA LEU A 44 -16.14 -7.98 7.70
C LEU A 44 -16.70 -7.29 6.45
N VAL A 45 -15.82 -7.00 5.49
CA VAL A 45 -16.14 -6.36 4.22
C VAL A 45 -15.49 -7.15 3.09
N GLN A 46 -16.24 -7.45 2.04
CA GLN A 46 -15.72 -8.13 0.86
C GLN A 46 -14.97 -7.13 -0.05
N PRO A 47 -13.63 -7.23 -0.21
CA PRO A 47 -12.84 -6.23 -0.93
C PRO A 47 -12.91 -6.36 -2.46
N GLN A 48 -13.50 -7.45 -2.98
CA GLN A 48 -13.58 -7.80 -4.41
C GLN A 48 -12.20 -7.95 -5.09
N ARG A 49 -11.19 -8.38 -4.32
CA ARG A 49 -9.81 -8.62 -4.77
C ARG A 49 -9.12 -9.65 -3.87
N ASP A 50 -7.91 -10.04 -4.26
CA ASP A 50 -7.06 -10.92 -3.43
C ASP A 50 -6.60 -10.22 -2.15
N ILE A 51 -6.38 -11.04 -1.10
CA ILE A 51 -5.93 -10.63 0.24
C ILE A 51 -4.54 -11.26 0.48
N PRO A 52 -3.46 -10.58 0.05
CA PRO A 52 -2.10 -11.15 0.12
C PRO A 52 -1.49 -11.13 1.53
N ASN A 53 -2.06 -10.36 2.45
CA ASN A 53 -1.55 -10.12 3.80
C ASN A 53 -2.32 -10.85 4.90
N SER A 54 -3.02 -11.94 4.55
CA SER A 54 -3.83 -12.73 5.49
C SER A 54 -3.05 -13.25 6.70
N PHE A 55 -1.72 -13.39 6.61
CA PHE A 55 -0.86 -13.75 7.74
C PHE A 55 -0.79 -12.69 8.86
N VAL A 56 -1.15 -11.43 8.56
CA VAL A 56 -1.14 -10.32 9.53
C VAL A 56 -2.41 -10.34 10.38
N HIS A 57 -3.56 -10.17 9.74
CA HIS A 57 -4.86 -10.00 10.39
C HIS A 57 -5.68 -11.30 10.49
N ARG A 58 -5.16 -12.40 9.93
CA ARG A 58 -5.77 -13.76 9.93
C ARG A 58 -7.15 -13.83 9.26
N ILE A 59 -7.48 -12.85 8.41
CA ILE A 59 -8.67 -12.88 7.55
C ILE A 59 -8.26 -13.49 6.22
N THR A 60 -8.88 -14.61 5.88
CA THR A 60 -8.72 -15.31 4.63
C THR A 60 -9.82 -14.95 3.64
N PRO A 61 -9.66 -15.24 2.33
CA PRO A 61 -10.75 -15.06 1.37
C PRO A 61 -12.06 -15.79 1.76
N THR A 62 -11.94 -16.95 2.41
CA THR A 62 -13.06 -17.75 2.92
C THR A 62 -13.87 -17.00 3.99
N ASP A 63 -13.22 -16.18 4.81
CA ASP A 63 -13.88 -15.43 5.90
C ASP A 63 -14.75 -14.29 5.39
N VAL A 64 -14.40 -13.71 4.24
CA VAL A 64 -15.09 -12.55 3.65
C VAL A 64 -16.02 -12.92 2.49
N VAL A 65 -16.18 -14.20 2.16
CA VAL A 65 -16.96 -14.64 0.99
C VAL A 65 -18.42 -14.18 1.06
N ASP A 66 -19.01 -14.28 2.26
CA ASP A 66 -20.38 -13.86 2.58
C ASP A 66 -20.44 -12.47 3.21
N ALA A 67 -19.29 -11.78 3.32
CA ALA A 67 -19.24 -10.44 3.89
C ALA A 67 -19.89 -9.42 2.93
N PRO A 68 -20.58 -8.40 3.46
CA PRO A 68 -21.17 -7.35 2.63
C PRO A 68 -20.09 -6.54 1.90
N LEU A 69 -20.45 -5.94 0.77
CA LEU A 69 -19.64 -4.93 0.10
C LEU A 69 -19.63 -3.64 0.92
N PHE A 70 -18.56 -2.85 0.80
CA PHE A 70 -18.47 -1.56 1.50
C PHE A 70 -19.71 -0.67 1.23
N GLY A 71 -20.18 -0.61 -0.01
CA GLY A 71 -21.37 0.18 -0.38
C GLY A 71 -22.66 -0.25 0.32
N GLU A 72 -22.77 -1.50 0.75
CA GLU A 72 -23.95 -2.05 1.44
C GLU A 72 -23.96 -1.75 2.95
N VAL A 73 -22.79 -1.41 3.52
CA VAL A 73 -22.64 -0.99 4.92
C VAL A 73 -22.36 0.51 5.07
N ALA A 74 -22.01 1.19 3.97
CA ALA A 74 -21.60 2.59 3.96
C ALA A 74 -22.64 3.53 4.57
N GLY A 75 -23.94 3.31 4.33
CA GLY A 75 -24.99 4.17 4.88
C GLY A 75 -25.11 4.09 6.40
N GLU A 76 -25.08 2.88 6.96
CA GLU A 76 -25.08 2.69 8.41
C GLU A 76 -23.79 3.22 9.03
N PHE A 77 -22.64 2.93 8.42
CA PHE A 77 -21.35 3.40 8.88
C PHE A 77 -21.26 4.94 8.86
N PHE A 78 -21.81 5.58 7.82
CA PHE A 78 -21.90 7.03 7.70
C PHE A 78 -22.70 7.65 8.84
N GLU A 79 -23.87 7.08 9.18
CA GLU A 79 -24.70 7.55 10.29
C GLU A 79 -24.01 7.37 11.66
N LEU A 80 -23.21 6.31 11.83
CA LEU A 80 -22.43 6.09 13.06
C LEU A 80 -21.39 7.20 13.26
N LEU A 81 -20.77 7.71 12.19
CA LEU A 81 -19.75 8.75 12.25
C LEU A 81 -20.36 10.16 12.30
N ASN A 82 -21.50 10.39 11.65
CA ASN A 82 -22.11 11.72 11.55
C ASN A 82 -22.44 12.33 12.92
N GLY A 83 -22.02 13.57 13.13
CA GLY A 83 -22.20 14.30 14.39
C GLY A 83 -21.26 13.87 15.52
N ARG A 84 -20.25 13.02 15.26
CA ARG A 84 -19.25 12.58 16.24
C ARG A 84 -17.84 13.02 15.84
N THR A 85 -16.96 13.15 16.82
CA THR A 85 -15.52 13.29 16.56
C THR A 85 -14.93 11.90 16.34
N VAL A 86 -14.26 11.70 15.22
CA VAL A 86 -13.62 10.41 14.93
C VAL A 86 -12.33 10.29 15.72
N VAL A 87 -12.00 9.09 16.19
CA VAL A 87 -10.77 8.80 16.92
C VAL A 87 -10.14 7.57 16.30
N ALA A 88 -8.83 7.58 16.07
CA ALA A 88 -8.09 6.42 15.56
C ALA A 88 -6.65 6.43 16.08
N HIS A 89 -5.92 5.32 15.96
CA HIS A 89 -4.52 5.24 16.30
C HIS A 89 -3.69 5.24 15.01
N ASN A 90 -2.89 6.29 14.78
CA ASN A 90 -2.31 6.59 13.46
C ASN A 90 -3.36 7.05 12.44
N ALA A 91 -4.24 7.97 12.87
CA ALA A 91 -5.40 8.47 12.14
C ALA A 91 -5.21 8.86 10.65
N PRO A 92 -4.03 9.29 10.16
CA PRO A 92 -3.82 9.45 8.72
C PRO A 92 -4.13 8.18 7.91
N PHE A 93 -3.92 6.99 8.49
CA PHE A 93 -4.22 5.70 7.87
C PHE A 93 -5.73 5.48 7.71
N GLU A 94 -6.53 5.65 8.75
CA GLU A 94 -7.98 5.43 8.67
C GLU A 94 -8.63 6.50 7.80
N ALA A 95 -8.17 7.75 7.90
CA ALA A 95 -8.69 8.86 7.12
C ALA A 95 -8.53 8.68 5.61
N ARG A 96 -7.40 8.12 5.14
CA ARG A 96 -7.22 7.83 3.69
C ARG A 96 -8.17 6.74 3.19
N PHE A 97 -8.43 5.71 4.00
CA PHE A 97 -9.36 4.63 3.62
C PHE A 97 -10.81 5.11 3.65
N LEU A 98 -11.21 5.88 4.66
CA LEU A 98 -12.49 6.58 4.70
C LEU A 98 -12.70 7.44 3.46
N GLN A 99 -11.74 8.34 3.18
CA GLN A 99 -11.84 9.24 2.03
C GLN A 99 -12.00 8.46 0.73
N ARG A 100 -11.25 7.38 0.55
CA ARG A 100 -11.26 6.59 -0.67
C ARG A 100 -12.52 5.76 -0.85
N GLU A 101 -12.93 4.99 0.16
CA GLU A 101 -14.10 4.11 0.06
C GLU A 101 -15.36 4.97 -0.17
N PHE A 102 -15.52 6.10 0.53
CA PHE A 102 -16.62 7.03 0.28
C PHE A 102 -16.51 7.76 -1.07
N SER A 103 -15.31 8.16 -1.51
CA SER A 103 -15.14 8.76 -2.85
C SER A 103 -15.50 7.78 -3.98
N SER A 104 -15.26 6.48 -3.79
CA SER A 104 -15.64 5.45 -4.76
C SER A 104 -17.17 5.30 -4.93
N LEU A 105 -17.93 5.73 -3.92
CA LEU A 105 -19.40 5.81 -3.94
C LEU A 105 -19.91 7.18 -4.40
N GLY A 106 -19.02 8.09 -4.82
CA GLY A 106 -19.39 9.46 -5.19
C GLY A 106 -19.67 10.39 -4.01
N VAL A 107 -19.35 9.97 -2.77
CA VAL A 107 -19.54 10.78 -1.57
C VAL A 107 -18.27 11.58 -1.28
N ALA A 108 -18.38 12.90 -1.29
CA ALA A 108 -17.26 13.79 -0.94
C ALA A 108 -16.97 13.70 0.57
N TRP A 109 -15.75 13.27 0.91
CA TRP A 109 -15.29 13.17 2.30
C TRP A 109 -14.31 14.31 2.64
N PRO A 110 -14.35 14.91 3.85
CA PRO A 110 -13.40 15.95 4.25
C PRO A 110 -11.95 15.46 4.26
N ASN A 111 -11.01 16.32 3.89
CA ASN A 111 -9.57 16.04 4.04
C ASN A 111 -9.19 15.83 5.51
N TYR A 112 -8.13 15.07 5.76
CA TYR A 112 -7.58 14.85 7.11
C TYR A 112 -7.37 16.17 7.85
N GLY A 113 -7.77 16.23 9.13
CA GLY A 113 -7.70 17.47 9.92
C GLY A 113 -8.55 17.44 11.19
N ALA A 114 -9.19 18.55 11.52
CA ALA A 114 -9.81 18.80 12.83
C ALA A 114 -11.00 17.90 13.23
N TRP A 115 -11.48 17.02 12.34
CA TRP A 115 -12.61 16.10 12.59
C TRP A 115 -12.17 14.74 13.14
N VAL A 116 -10.86 14.45 13.15
CA VAL A 116 -10.30 13.17 13.62
C VAL A 116 -9.18 13.35 14.62
N VAL A 117 -9.25 12.65 15.75
CA VAL A 117 -8.25 12.60 16.81
C VAL A 117 -7.30 11.44 16.58
N ASP A 118 -6.00 11.74 16.56
CA ASP A 118 -4.94 10.74 16.47
C ASP A 118 -4.40 10.39 17.86
N THR A 119 -4.75 9.21 18.36
CA THR A 119 -4.28 8.73 19.66
C THR A 119 -2.78 8.45 19.69
N LYS A 120 -2.14 8.21 18.54
CA LYS A 120 -0.69 8.10 18.44
C LYS A 120 -0.01 9.42 18.80
N ARG A 121 -0.51 10.53 18.24
CA ARG A 121 -0.02 11.88 18.55
C ARG A 121 -0.33 12.27 20.00
N LEU A 122 -1.53 11.96 20.49
CA LEU A 122 -1.86 12.18 21.90
C LEU A 122 -0.92 11.41 22.82
N PHE A 123 -0.66 10.13 22.52
CA PHE A 123 0.24 9.29 23.30
C PHE A 123 1.65 9.87 23.33
N GLN A 124 2.19 10.29 22.18
CA GLN A 124 3.53 10.93 22.10
C GLN A 124 3.61 12.26 22.83
N GLN A 125 2.49 12.98 23.01
CA GLN A 125 2.44 14.19 23.83
C GLN A 125 2.48 13.86 25.31
N THR A 126 1.78 12.81 25.74
CA THR A 126 1.75 12.36 27.13
C THR A 126 3.03 11.65 27.54
N TYR A 127 3.64 10.89 26.62
CA TYR A 127 4.84 10.07 26.83
C TYR A 127 5.91 10.37 25.76
N PRO A 128 6.60 11.53 25.83
CA PRO A 128 7.64 11.89 24.86
C PRO A 128 8.82 10.91 24.91
N GLY A 129 9.29 10.46 23.74
CA GLY A 129 10.43 9.55 23.61
C GLY A 129 10.09 8.06 23.59
N GLU A 130 8.83 7.69 23.89
CA GLU A 130 8.35 6.32 23.76
C GLU A 130 8.00 5.97 22.32
N GLY A 131 8.07 4.68 21.99
CA GLY A 131 7.51 4.14 20.75
C GLY A 131 6.01 4.45 20.67
N ALA A 132 5.47 4.60 19.46
CA ALA A 132 4.09 5.04 19.28
C ALA A 132 3.29 4.12 18.35
N THR A 133 3.60 2.82 18.39
CA THR A 133 2.68 1.79 17.86
C THR A 133 1.55 1.57 18.87
N LEU A 134 0.40 1.06 18.41
CA LEU A 134 -0.74 0.82 19.30
C LEU A 134 -0.33 -0.14 20.42
N GLU A 135 0.33 -1.24 20.08
CA GLU A 135 0.84 -2.22 21.04
C GLU A 135 1.72 -1.58 22.13
N HIS A 136 2.70 -0.76 21.73
CA HIS A 136 3.59 -0.07 22.67
C HIS A 136 2.83 0.94 23.54
N ALA A 137 1.92 1.70 22.95
CA ALA A 137 1.13 2.69 23.68
C ALA A 137 0.21 2.04 24.72
N LEU A 138 -0.40 0.90 24.38
CA LEU A 138 -1.22 0.11 25.30
C LEU A 138 -0.37 -0.49 26.42
N GLU A 139 0.82 -1.00 26.11
CA GLU A 139 1.76 -1.53 27.12
C GLU A 139 2.16 -0.44 28.13
N VAL A 140 2.56 0.74 27.64
CA VAL A 140 2.96 1.87 28.50
C VAL A 140 1.82 2.35 29.40
N VAL A 141 0.58 2.35 28.91
CA VAL A 141 -0.60 2.80 29.67
C VAL A 141 -1.21 1.69 30.54
N GLY A 142 -0.81 0.43 30.31
CA GLY A 142 -1.27 -0.76 31.03
C GLY A 142 -2.64 -1.26 30.58
N ILE A 143 -3.00 -1.10 29.30
CA ILE A 143 -4.24 -1.57 28.69
C ILE A 143 -3.96 -2.88 27.95
N THR A 144 -4.83 -3.88 28.13
CA THR A 144 -4.68 -5.19 27.46
C THR A 144 -5.61 -5.30 26.26
N ASN A 145 -5.06 -5.65 25.10
CA ASN A 145 -5.85 -6.03 23.94
C ASN A 145 -5.92 -7.57 23.82
N ALA A 146 -7.13 -8.12 23.91
CA ALA A 146 -7.34 -9.57 23.92
C ALA A 146 -7.19 -10.22 22.54
N ARG A 147 -7.31 -9.45 21.45
CA ARG A 147 -7.20 -9.96 20.07
C ARG A 147 -6.55 -8.90 19.15
N PRO A 148 -5.23 -8.68 19.26
CA PRO A 148 -4.52 -7.78 18.34
C PRO A 148 -4.75 -8.17 16.88
N HIS A 149 -4.85 -7.18 15.99
CA HIS A 149 -5.14 -7.36 14.56
C HIS A 149 -6.57 -7.86 14.27
N SER A 150 -7.51 -7.42 15.12
CA SER A 150 -8.95 -7.44 14.87
C SER A 150 -9.46 -6.02 15.05
N ALA A 151 -10.11 -5.47 14.02
CA ALA A 151 -10.46 -4.07 13.98
C ALA A 151 -11.30 -3.62 15.19
N LEU A 152 -12.27 -4.44 15.64
CA LEU A 152 -13.05 -4.09 16.83
C LEU A 152 -12.23 -4.12 18.12
N ALA A 153 -11.34 -5.10 18.27
CA ALA A 153 -10.51 -5.22 19.47
C ALA A 153 -9.50 -4.06 19.56
N ASP A 154 -8.90 -3.69 18.42
CA ASP A 154 -7.97 -2.57 18.29
C ASP A 154 -8.69 -1.22 18.49
N ALA A 155 -9.92 -1.07 17.99
CA ALA A 155 -10.76 0.10 18.26
C ALA A 155 -11.18 0.21 19.74
N LEU A 156 -11.50 -0.90 20.41
CA LEU A 156 -11.80 -0.93 21.85
C LEU A 156 -10.57 -0.53 22.69
N ALA A 157 -9.41 -1.09 22.36
CA ALA A 157 -8.16 -0.73 23.04
C ALA A 157 -7.79 0.74 22.80
N THR A 158 -8.00 1.24 21.57
CA THR A 158 -7.81 2.65 21.22
C THR A 158 -8.79 3.55 21.96
N ALA A 159 -10.04 3.12 22.18
CA ALA A 159 -11.04 3.85 22.95
C ALA A 159 -10.63 4.00 24.42
N GLU A 160 -10.15 2.91 25.03
CA GLU A 160 -9.64 2.92 26.40
C GLU A 160 -8.38 3.80 26.52
N LEU A 161 -7.46 3.68 25.56
CA LEU A 161 -6.27 4.51 25.47
C LEU A 161 -6.64 5.99 25.38
N PHE A 162 -7.56 6.34 24.48
CA PHE A 162 -8.06 7.70 24.34
C PHE A 162 -8.67 8.22 25.65
N ALA A 163 -9.56 7.44 26.28
CA ALA A 163 -10.16 7.83 27.56
C ALA A 163 -9.09 8.10 28.62
N ARG A 164 -8.06 7.26 28.68
CA ARG A 164 -6.98 7.34 29.67
C ARG A 164 -6.05 8.52 29.44
N LEU A 165 -5.57 8.73 28.22
CA LEU A 165 -4.70 9.86 27.86
C LEU A 165 -5.39 11.21 28.17
N VAL A 166 -6.67 11.32 27.84
CA VAL A 166 -7.45 12.54 28.11
C VAL A 166 -7.74 12.68 29.62
N SER A 167 -7.96 11.59 30.35
CA SER A 167 -8.14 11.63 31.81
C SER A 167 -6.88 12.06 32.57
N GLN A 168 -5.69 11.80 32.00
CA GLN A 168 -4.40 12.23 32.53
C GLN A 168 -4.07 13.71 32.23
N GLY A 169 -5.03 14.46 31.68
CA GLY A 169 -4.89 15.89 31.42
C GLY A 169 -4.16 16.22 30.12
N THR A 170 -4.00 15.24 29.21
CA THR A 170 -3.47 15.50 27.86
C THR A 170 -4.48 16.33 27.10
N ASP A 171 -4.06 17.53 26.70
CA ASP A 171 -4.96 18.51 26.10
C ASP A 171 -5.32 18.08 24.67
N VAL A 172 -6.59 17.75 24.44
CA VAL A 172 -7.11 17.36 23.11
C VAL A 172 -7.31 18.64 22.27
N VAL A 173 -6.23 19.37 22.04
CA VAL A 173 -6.26 20.67 21.37
C VAL A 173 -6.36 20.51 19.85
N ILE A 174 -5.96 19.35 19.32
CA ILE A 174 -5.62 19.26 17.89
C ILE A 174 -6.83 18.93 16.98
N SER A 175 -7.93 18.33 17.45
CA SER A 175 -8.98 17.89 16.50
C SER A 175 -10.30 17.42 17.12
N SER A 176 -10.99 18.30 17.85
CA SER A 176 -12.21 17.95 18.59
C SER A 176 -13.53 18.36 17.90
N ARG A 177 -13.54 18.56 16.58
CA ARG A 177 -14.80 18.87 15.87
C ARG A 177 -15.55 17.59 15.52
N ALA A 178 -16.86 17.61 15.73
CA ALA A 178 -17.73 16.58 15.16
C ALA A 178 -17.71 16.69 13.64
N ILE A 179 -17.63 15.56 12.95
CA ILE A 179 -17.81 15.54 11.50
C ILE A 179 -19.30 15.78 11.20
N THR A 180 -19.59 16.76 10.35
CA THR A 180 -20.95 17.01 9.86
C THR A 180 -20.99 16.62 8.40
N LEU A 181 -21.73 15.57 8.10
CA LEU A 181 -21.84 15.05 6.75
C LEU A 181 -23.23 15.42 6.18
N PRO A 182 -23.32 15.93 4.94
CA PRO A 182 -24.61 16.20 4.31
C PRO A 182 -25.35 14.89 4.07
N PRO A 183 -26.70 14.85 4.15
CA PRO A 183 -27.46 13.63 3.86
C PRO A 183 -27.09 13.04 2.50
N GLN A 184 -26.88 11.72 2.45
CA GLN A 184 -26.53 10.98 1.24
C GLN A 184 -27.48 9.79 1.06
N GLU A 185 -27.72 9.42 -0.20
CA GLU A 185 -28.39 8.17 -0.54
C GLU A 185 -27.36 7.07 -0.76
N PHE A 186 -27.56 5.92 -0.12
CA PHE A 186 -26.69 4.76 -0.23
C PHE A 186 -27.46 3.56 -0.81
N PRO A 187 -26.75 2.56 -1.39
CA PRO A 187 -27.33 1.29 -1.80
C PRO A 187 -28.07 0.57 -0.66
N ALA A 188 -28.85 -0.47 -1.01
CA ALA A 188 -29.57 -1.28 -0.02
C ALA A 188 -28.63 -1.87 1.05
N ARG A 189 -29.11 -1.93 2.30
CA ARG A 189 -28.34 -2.38 3.46
C ARG A 189 -28.05 -3.88 3.39
N GLY A 190 -26.77 -4.24 3.48
CA GLY A 190 -26.31 -5.63 3.58
C GLY A 190 -26.42 -6.19 5.01
N ALA A 191 -26.38 -7.52 5.14
CA ALA A 191 -26.28 -8.16 6.45
C ALA A 191 -24.85 -8.02 6.99
N LEU A 192 -24.70 -7.51 8.21
CA LEU A 192 -23.39 -7.41 8.87
C LEU A 192 -22.86 -8.80 9.19
N LEU A 193 -21.55 -9.00 9.00
CA LEU A 193 -20.87 -10.25 9.33
C LEU A 193 -19.78 -9.96 10.36
N PRO A 194 -20.07 -10.04 11.66
CA PRO A 194 -19.08 -9.87 12.73
C PRO A 194 -17.99 -10.94 12.65
N ARG A 195 -16.72 -10.59 12.90
CA ARG A 195 -15.62 -11.58 12.90
C ARG A 195 -15.83 -12.63 14.00
N THR A 196 -16.48 -12.25 15.10
CA THR A 196 -16.86 -13.14 16.20
C THR A 196 -17.80 -14.28 15.79
N ALA A 197 -18.65 -14.09 14.78
CA ALA A 197 -19.59 -15.11 14.31
C ALA A 197 -18.90 -16.29 13.57
N LEU A 198 -17.72 -16.08 12.99
CA LEU A 198 -16.98 -17.12 12.27
C LEU A 198 -16.45 -18.24 13.18
N ALA A 199 -16.13 -17.92 14.44
CA ALA A 199 -15.63 -18.89 15.41
C ALA A 199 -16.71 -19.85 15.93
N GLU A 200 -17.98 -19.43 15.91
CA GLU A 200 -19.12 -20.24 16.34
C GLU A 200 -19.73 -21.08 15.19
N ASP A 201 -19.58 -20.64 13.93
CA ASP A 201 -20.27 -21.25 12.77
C ASP A 201 -19.56 -22.48 12.16
N LEU A 202 -18.27 -22.70 12.47
CA LEU A 202 -17.47 -23.80 11.89
C LEU A 202 -17.82 -25.20 12.43
N THR A 203 -18.55 -25.29 13.55
CA THR A 203 -18.92 -26.57 14.17
C THR A 203 -20.34 -27.07 13.83
N HIS A 204 -21.21 -26.24 13.22
CA HIS A 204 -22.65 -26.56 13.15
C HIS A 204 -23.31 -26.61 11.76
N LYS A 205 -22.67 -26.27 10.64
CA LYS A 205 -23.37 -26.10 9.33
C LYS A 205 -22.91 -26.97 8.15
N ARG A 206 -22.52 -28.23 8.35
CA ARG A 206 -22.11 -29.11 7.23
C ARG A 206 -23.24 -29.89 6.54
N GLY A 207 -24.46 -29.90 7.10
CA GLY A 207 -25.64 -30.59 6.50
C GLY A 207 -26.86 -29.69 6.15
N GLU A 208 -26.87 -28.41 6.53
CA GLU A 208 -28.04 -27.52 6.35
C GLU A 208 -28.28 -27.05 4.90
N TRP A 209 -27.26 -27.10 4.04
CA TRP A 209 -27.35 -26.53 2.70
C TRP A 209 -28.28 -27.33 1.77
N LEU A 210 -28.44 -28.63 2.01
CA LEU A 210 -29.41 -29.50 1.31
C LEU A 210 -30.85 -29.22 1.75
N VAL A 211 -31.06 -28.86 3.01
CA VAL A 211 -32.36 -28.43 3.53
C VAL A 211 -32.81 -27.15 2.83
N ARG A 212 -31.89 -26.20 2.60
CA ARG A 212 -32.17 -24.96 1.85
C ARG A 212 -32.44 -25.21 0.35
N LEU A 213 -31.83 -26.25 -0.23
CA LEU A 213 -32.11 -26.68 -1.60
C LEU A 213 -33.52 -27.31 -1.72
N ALA A 214 -33.95 -28.06 -0.70
CA ALA A 214 -35.30 -28.63 -0.64
C ALA A 214 -36.39 -27.54 -0.55
N ASP A 215 -36.11 -26.42 0.11
CA ASP A 215 -37.04 -25.27 0.21
C ASP A 215 -37.15 -24.44 -1.09
N THR A 216 -36.20 -24.60 -2.03
CA THR A 216 -36.10 -23.78 -3.26
C THR A 216 -36.37 -24.55 -4.56
N ALA A 217 -36.64 -25.85 -4.48
CA ALA A 217 -36.80 -26.73 -5.66
C ALA A 217 -38.13 -26.54 -6.41
N ALA A 218 -38.07 -26.64 -7.75
CA ALA A 218 -39.23 -26.60 -8.63
C ALA A 218 -40.07 -27.90 -8.55
N PRO A 219 -41.41 -27.84 -8.68
CA PRO A 219 -42.29 -28.98 -8.46
C PRO A 219 -42.32 -30.05 -9.56
N GLU A 220 -41.73 -29.83 -10.74
CA GLU A 220 -41.70 -30.78 -11.85
C GLU A 220 -40.27 -30.96 -12.38
N GLY A 221 -39.66 -32.11 -12.11
CA GLY A 221 -38.28 -32.45 -12.49
C GLY A 221 -38.16 -33.00 -13.91
N SER A 222 -37.42 -32.30 -14.76
CA SER A 222 -36.89 -32.81 -16.04
C SER A 222 -35.58 -32.11 -16.45
N GLY A 223 -34.74 -31.78 -15.48
CA GLY A 223 -33.48 -31.07 -15.68
C GLY A 223 -32.36 -31.92 -16.29
N ASP A 224 -31.45 -31.29 -17.04
CA ASP A 224 -30.25 -31.93 -17.59
C ASP A 224 -29.17 -32.04 -16.49
N ALA A 225 -28.96 -33.26 -15.97
CA ALA A 225 -28.05 -33.53 -14.86
C ALA A 225 -26.56 -33.47 -15.24
N GLU A 226 -26.21 -33.45 -16.53
CA GLU A 226 -24.82 -33.59 -17.00
C GLU A 226 -23.92 -32.44 -16.55
N LYS A 227 -24.43 -31.21 -16.53
CA LYS A 227 -23.64 -30.05 -16.07
C LYS A 227 -23.41 -30.07 -14.57
N TYR A 228 -24.41 -30.51 -13.81
CA TYR A 228 -24.31 -30.67 -12.36
C TYR A 228 -23.27 -31.75 -12.00
N LYS A 229 -23.32 -32.92 -12.68
CA LYS A 229 -22.36 -34.01 -12.51
C LYS A 229 -20.92 -33.58 -12.81
N LYS A 230 -20.70 -32.81 -13.89
CA LYS A 230 -19.37 -32.27 -14.23
C LYS A 230 -18.85 -31.28 -13.19
N LEU A 231 -19.72 -30.40 -12.69
CA LEU A 231 -19.35 -29.44 -11.65
C LEU A 231 -19.04 -30.13 -10.31
N LEU A 232 -19.83 -31.14 -9.94
CA LEU A 232 -19.61 -31.97 -8.75
C LEU A 232 -18.28 -32.73 -8.82
N ALA A 233 -17.99 -33.36 -9.96
CA ALA A 233 -16.71 -34.04 -10.17
C ALA A 233 -15.51 -33.08 -10.10
N ALA A 234 -15.69 -31.82 -10.51
CA ALA A 234 -14.66 -30.78 -10.44
C ALA A 234 -14.42 -30.28 -9.02
N ALA A 235 -15.50 -30.06 -8.27
CA ALA A 235 -15.46 -29.57 -6.89
C ALA A 235 -14.89 -30.61 -5.91
N LEU A 236 -14.91 -31.90 -6.28
CA LEU A 236 -14.46 -33.00 -5.41
C LEU A 236 -13.09 -33.57 -5.77
N VAL A 237 -12.33 -32.90 -6.66
CA VAL A 237 -11.00 -33.36 -7.09
C VAL A 237 -9.99 -33.42 -5.92
N ASP A 238 -10.07 -32.47 -4.99
CA ASP A 238 -9.23 -32.45 -3.78
C ASP A 238 -9.81 -33.28 -2.61
N LYS A 239 -11.04 -33.80 -2.78
CA LYS A 239 -11.82 -34.57 -1.80
C LYS A 239 -12.36 -33.74 -0.64
N GLU A 240 -12.57 -32.43 -0.84
CA GLU A 240 -13.24 -31.53 0.11
C GLU A 240 -14.19 -30.56 -0.61
N LEU A 241 -15.33 -30.20 -0.02
CA LEU A 241 -16.22 -29.15 -0.55
C LEU A 241 -16.05 -27.82 0.20
N SER A 242 -15.60 -26.78 -0.52
CA SER A 242 -15.61 -25.40 -0.02
C SER A 242 -17.03 -24.81 0.02
N LYS A 243 -17.21 -23.74 0.79
CA LYS A 243 -18.50 -23.03 0.89
C LYS A 243 -18.94 -22.47 -0.47
N SER A 244 -18.01 -21.94 -1.26
CA SER A 244 -18.35 -21.37 -2.56
C SER A 244 -18.70 -22.43 -3.61
N GLU A 245 -18.10 -23.62 -3.56
CA GLU A 245 -18.48 -24.77 -4.39
C GLU A 245 -19.87 -25.28 -4.05
N ILE A 246 -20.22 -25.34 -2.77
CA ILE A 246 -21.58 -25.68 -2.33
C ILE A 246 -22.60 -24.71 -2.95
N VAL A 247 -22.35 -23.41 -2.89
CA VAL A 247 -23.23 -22.39 -3.50
C VAL A 247 -23.29 -22.53 -5.04
N GLN A 248 -22.17 -22.87 -5.70
CA GLN A 248 -22.16 -23.12 -7.14
C GLN A 248 -22.99 -24.35 -7.51
N LEU A 249 -22.87 -25.44 -6.76
CA LEU A 249 -23.69 -26.64 -6.93
C LEU A 249 -25.18 -26.30 -6.71
N GLN A 250 -25.53 -25.54 -5.68
CA GLN A 250 -26.90 -25.10 -5.44
C GLN A 250 -27.46 -24.27 -6.61
N ASN A 251 -26.70 -23.28 -7.08
CA ASN A 251 -27.10 -22.44 -8.21
C ASN A 251 -27.22 -23.24 -9.51
N GLN A 252 -26.31 -24.18 -9.75
CA GLN A 252 -26.35 -25.05 -10.92
C GLN A 252 -27.55 -25.99 -10.88
N ALA A 253 -27.86 -26.56 -9.72
CA ALA A 253 -29.06 -27.38 -9.52
C ALA A 253 -30.34 -26.56 -9.78
N GLN A 254 -30.38 -25.31 -9.31
CA GLN A 254 -31.51 -24.41 -9.55
C GLN A 254 -31.66 -24.03 -11.03
N GLN A 255 -30.54 -23.73 -11.73
CA GLN A 255 -30.54 -23.38 -13.15
C GLN A 255 -31.02 -24.53 -14.03
N GLU A 256 -30.62 -25.76 -13.72
CA GLU A 256 -31.04 -26.94 -14.47
C GLU A 256 -32.40 -27.48 -14.00
N GLY A 257 -32.97 -26.97 -12.91
CA GLY A 257 -34.27 -27.39 -12.39
C GLY A 257 -34.25 -28.78 -11.74
N LEU A 258 -33.14 -29.17 -11.11
CA LEU A 258 -33.00 -30.44 -10.41
C LEU A 258 -33.70 -30.41 -9.05
N THR A 259 -34.42 -31.48 -8.71
CA THR A 259 -35.04 -31.61 -7.39
C THR A 259 -34.03 -32.07 -6.34
N SER A 260 -34.35 -31.91 -5.05
CA SER A 260 -33.51 -32.43 -3.96
C SER A 260 -33.29 -33.95 -4.05
N ASN A 261 -34.29 -34.70 -4.56
CA ASN A 261 -34.15 -36.14 -4.79
C ASN A 261 -33.23 -36.46 -5.99
N ASP A 262 -33.26 -35.65 -7.05
CA ASP A 262 -32.35 -35.82 -8.19
C ASP A 262 -30.90 -35.56 -7.78
N VAL A 263 -30.67 -34.50 -7.01
CA VAL A 263 -29.34 -34.17 -6.46
C VAL A 263 -28.85 -35.27 -5.52
N MET A 264 -29.69 -35.76 -4.62
CA MET A 264 -29.34 -36.86 -3.71
C MET A 264 -29.01 -38.16 -4.47
N SER A 265 -29.76 -38.46 -5.53
CA SER A 265 -29.49 -39.63 -6.39
C SER A 265 -28.15 -39.51 -7.11
N ILE A 266 -27.80 -38.30 -7.59
CA ILE A 266 -26.50 -38.02 -8.21
C ILE A 266 -25.36 -38.17 -7.20
N HIS A 267 -25.54 -37.68 -5.97
CA HIS A 267 -24.54 -37.83 -4.90
C HIS A 267 -24.33 -39.31 -4.53
N GLU A 268 -25.42 -40.09 -4.39
CA GLU A 268 -25.33 -41.52 -4.08
C GLU A 268 -24.62 -42.30 -5.22
N GLU A 269 -24.95 -41.99 -6.47
CA GLU A 269 -24.31 -42.56 -7.65
C GLU A 269 -22.80 -42.25 -7.67
N PHE A 270 -22.42 -41.02 -7.33
CA PHE A 270 -21.02 -40.59 -7.25
C PHE A 270 -20.22 -41.31 -6.14
N ILE A 271 -20.78 -41.42 -4.92
CA ILE A 271 -20.14 -42.18 -3.83
C ILE A 271 -20.02 -43.66 -4.16
N ARG A 272 -21.02 -44.23 -4.85
CA ARG A 272 -20.96 -45.62 -5.33
C ARG A 272 -19.84 -45.84 -6.34
N GLN A 273 -19.61 -44.88 -7.24
CA GLN A 273 -18.50 -44.93 -8.20
C GLN A 273 -17.13 -44.81 -7.51
N LEU A 274 -16.97 -43.90 -6.56
CA LEU A 274 -15.74 -43.80 -5.76
C LEU A 274 -15.49 -45.07 -4.95
N ALA A 275 -16.53 -45.72 -4.44
CA ALA A 275 -16.38 -47.00 -3.76
C ALA A 275 -15.90 -48.11 -4.71
N VAL A 276 -16.31 -48.11 -5.98
CA VAL A 276 -15.78 -49.04 -6.99
C VAL A 276 -14.29 -48.79 -7.21
N GLU A 277 -13.85 -47.53 -7.26
CA GLU A 277 -12.43 -47.19 -7.40
C GLU A 277 -11.59 -47.65 -6.21
N VAL A 278 -12.07 -47.41 -5.00
CA VAL A 278 -11.43 -47.87 -3.74
C VAL A 278 -11.35 -49.41 -3.67
N TRP A 279 -12.15 -50.13 -4.45
CA TRP A 279 -12.10 -51.60 -4.54
C TRP A 279 -11.31 -52.13 -5.76
N LEU A 280 -10.70 -51.27 -6.59
CA LEU A 280 -10.06 -51.68 -7.86
C LEU A 280 -8.85 -52.60 -7.67
N ASP A 281 -8.05 -52.38 -6.62
CA ASP A 281 -6.88 -53.21 -6.30
C ASP A 281 -7.22 -54.39 -5.36
N GLY A 282 -8.47 -54.45 -4.88
CA GLY A 282 -9.00 -55.49 -4.02
C GLY A 282 -8.77 -55.27 -2.52
N GLU A 283 -8.17 -54.15 -2.09
CA GLU A 283 -7.93 -53.82 -0.69
C GLU A 283 -8.36 -52.38 -0.37
N VAL A 284 -9.07 -52.16 0.74
CA VAL A 284 -9.48 -50.82 1.18
C VAL A 284 -8.61 -50.36 2.34
N THR A 285 -7.83 -49.29 2.17
CA THR A 285 -7.00 -48.74 3.24
C THR A 285 -7.82 -47.93 4.26
N GLU A 286 -7.25 -47.72 5.46
CA GLU A 286 -7.89 -46.90 6.51
C GLU A 286 -8.04 -45.43 6.09
N GLU A 287 -7.10 -44.91 5.29
CA GLU A 287 -7.15 -43.57 4.72
C GLU A 287 -8.24 -43.43 3.64
N GLU A 288 -8.40 -44.42 2.76
CA GLU A 288 -9.47 -44.43 1.75
C GLU A 288 -10.85 -44.56 2.38
N ARG A 289 -10.96 -45.41 3.41
CA ARG A 289 -12.17 -45.52 4.23
C ARG A 289 -12.53 -44.20 4.89
N ALA A 290 -11.56 -43.52 5.53
CA ALA A 290 -11.79 -42.22 6.17
C ALA A 290 -12.21 -41.15 5.15
N THR A 291 -11.58 -41.14 3.98
CA THR A 291 -11.91 -40.22 2.88
C THR A 291 -13.34 -40.42 2.38
N LEU A 292 -13.75 -41.66 2.12
CA LEU A 292 -15.07 -41.96 1.55
C LEU A 292 -16.20 -41.68 2.57
N LEU A 293 -15.95 -41.87 3.87
CA LEU A 293 -16.87 -41.48 4.94
C LEU A 293 -17.01 -39.96 5.06
N LEU A 294 -15.91 -39.23 4.98
CA LEU A 294 -15.91 -37.76 5.02
C LEU A 294 -16.67 -37.16 3.85
N LEU A 295 -16.46 -37.68 2.63
CA LEU A 295 -17.18 -37.24 1.42
C LEU A 295 -18.68 -37.56 1.50
N ASN A 296 -19.04 -38.73 2.03
CA ASN A 296 -20.43 -39.12 2.23
C ASN A 296 -21.15 -38.15 3.20
N GLU A 297 -20.47 -37.72 4.26
CA GLU A 297 -20.98 -36.71 5.18
C GLU A 297 -21.12 -35.33 4.50
N GLN A 298 -20.10 -34.87 3.75
CA GLN A 298 -20.12 -33.57 3.07
C GLN A 298 -21.21 -33.47 1.98
N LEU A 299 -21.52 -34.59 1.32
CA LEU A 299 -22.60 -34.70 0.34
C LEU A 299 -23.99 -34.92 0.95
N GLY A 300 -24.06 -35.00 2.28
CA GLY A 300 -25.30 -35.16 3.05
C GLY A 300 -26.02 -36.49 2.84
N LEU A 301 -25.26 -37.55 2.50
CA LEU A 301 -25.78 -38.90 2.39
C LEU A 301 -25.90 -39.56 3.77
N PRO A 302 -26.82 -40.53 3.96
CA PRO A 302 -26.90 -41.31 5.18
C PRO A 302 -25.55 -41.95 5.56
N ALA A 303 -25.20 -41.93 6.85
CA ALA A 303 -23.90 -42.41 7.33
C ALA A 303 -23.65 -43.90 7.03
N ASP A 304 -24.72 -44.69 6.89
CA ASP A 304 -24.70 -46.11 6.56
C ASP A 304 -24.45 -46.39 5.07
N THR A 305 -24.64 -45.43 4.16
CA THR A 305 -24.45 -45.60 2.71
C THR A 305 -23.01 -45.95 2.36
N ALA A 306 -22.05 -45.13 2.81
CA ALA A 306 -20.62 -45.36 2.61
C ALA A 306 -20.14 -46.64 3.32
N GLU A 307 -20.59 -46.88 4.55
CA GLU A 307 -20.21 -48.09 5.29
C GLU A 307 -20.70 -49.37 4.62
N ALA A 308 -21.91 -49.37 4.04
CA ALA A 308 -22.45 -50.50 3.30
C ALA A 308 -21.69 -50.78 1.99
N LEU A 309 -21.26 -49.73 1.28
CA LEU A 309 -20.45 -49.86 0.06
C LEU A 309 -19.03 -50.39 0.34
N LEU A 310 -18.48 -50.07 1.50
CA LEU A 310 -17.17 -50.56 1.96
C LEU A 310 -17.24 -51.93 2.65
N ALA A 311 -18.44 -52.44 2.95
CA ALA A 311 -18.61 -53.75 3.60
C ALA A 311 -18.41 -54.95 2.67
N ALA A 312 -18.50 -54.75 1.34
CA ALA A 312 -18.31 -55.79 0.35
C ALA A 312 -17.66 -55.25 -0.94
N PRO A 313 -16.85 -56.06 -1.66
CA PRO A 313 -16.21 -55.65 -2.92
C PRO A 313 -17.22 -55.22 -3.98
N GLN A 314 -17.06 -54.02 -4.52
CA GLN A 314 -17.88 -53.49 -5.62
C GLN A 314 -17.29 -53.89 -6.98
N ARG A 315 -18.12 -54.10 -8.00
CA ARG A 315 -17.67 -54.44 -9.38
C ARG A 315 -18.35 -53.51 -10.40
N GLY A 316 -17.54 -52.78 -11.19
CA GLY A 316 -17.98 -51.90 -12.27
C GLY A 316 -16.80 -51.25 -13.02
N GLU A 317 -17.04 -50.66 -14.19
CA GLU A 317 -16.07 -49.81 -14.92
C GLU A 317 -16.21 -48.36 -14.42
N SER A 318 -15.10 -47.70 -14.06
CA SER A 318 -15.09 -46.29 -13.62
C SER A 318 -15.14 -45.33 -14.82
N GLU A 319 -16.14 -44.46 -14.86
CA GLU A 319 -16.24 -43.31 -15.76
C GLU A 319 -16.60 -42.07 -14.94
N LEU A 320 -15.64 -41.37 -14.33
CA LEU A 320 -15.77 -39.93 -14.00
C LEU A 320 -14.44 -39.39 -13.42
N GLY A 321 -13.75 -38.56 -14.20
CA GLY A 321 -12.59 -37.81 -13.74
C GLY A 321 -12.20 -36.75 -14.76
N ILE A 322 -11.95 -35.52 -14.31
CA ILE A 322 -11.42 -34.47 -15.18
C ILE A 322 -10.01 -34.90 -15.62
N SER A 323 -9.89 -35.36 -16.86
CA SER A 323 -8.59 -35.67 -17.47
C SER A 323 -8.05 -34.41 -18.15
N LEU A 324 -6.90 -33.92 -17.70
CA LEU A 324 -6.16 -32.89 -18.41
C LEU A 324 -5.44 -33.50 -19.61
N SER A 325 -5.63 -32.89 -20.79
CA SER A 325 -4.97 -33.28 -22.04
C SER A 325 -3.96 -32.22 -22.46
N ALA A 326 -2.89 -32.63 -23.16
CA ALA A 326 -1.95 -31.69 -23.75
C ALA A 326 -2.68 -30.72 -24.70
N GLY A 327 -2.53 -29.40 -24.46
CA GLY A 327 -3.23 -28.32 -25.16
C GLY A 327 -4.32 -27.64 -24.32
N ASP A 328 -4.78 -28.25 -23.23
CA ASP A 328 -5.80 -27.66 -22.37
C ASP A 328 -5.30 -26.39 -21.68
N ARG A 329 -6.20 -25.42 -21.53
CA ARG A 329 -5.86 -24.13 -20.95
C ARG A 329 -6.15 -24.08 -19.45
N VAL A 330 -5.13 -23.78 -18.66
CA VAL A 330 -5.20 -23.57 -17.21
C VAL A 330 -4.83 -22.13 -16.84
N THR A 331 -5.40 -21.62 -15.76
CA THR A 331 -5.12 -20.26 -15.27
C THR A 331 -4.72 -20.31 -13.80
N PHE A 332 -3.89 -19.36 -13.34
CA PHE A 332 -3.46 -19.26 -11.94
C PHE A 332 -3.87 -17.91 -11.31
N THR A 333 -4.29 -17.94 -10.03
CA THR A 333 -4.62 -16.76 -9.21
C THR A 333 -4.21 -16.95 -7.74
N GLY A 334 -3.88 -15.86 -7.04
CA GLY A 334 -3.44 -15.91 -5.64
C GLY A 334 -1.93 -16.16 -5.45
N GLN A 335 -1.51 -16.18 -4.19
CA GLN A 335 -0.14 -16.39 -3.73
C GLN A 335 0.02 -17.84 -3.26
N PHE A 336 0.84 -18.60 -3.97
CA PHE A 336 0.95 -20.05 -3.84
C PHE A 336 2.11 -20.47 -2.93
N ASP A 337 2.05 -21.68 -2.37
CA ASP A 337 3.13 -22.27 -1.56
C ASP A 337 4.39 -22.54 -2.41
N LEU A 338 4.21 -23.00 -3.64
CA LEU A 338 5.27 -22.99 -4.65
C LEU A 338 5.20 -21.71 -5.50
N PRO A 339 6.34 -21.10 -5.89
CA PRO A 339 6.33 -19.94 -6.77
C PRO A 339 5.46 -20.17 -8.01
N ARG A 340 4.66 -19.17 -8.40
CA ARG A 340 3.73 -19.32 -9.54
C ARG A 340 4.46 -19.78 -10.80
N GLU A 341 5.65 -19.25 -11.04
CA GLU A 341 6.50 -19.59 -12.18
C GLU A 341 6.83 -21.09 -12.22
N GLU A 342 6.96 -21.73 -11.06
CA GLU A 342 7.21 -23.16 -10.93
C GLU A 342 5.96 -23.98 -11.28
N TRP A 343 4.77 -23.55 -10.86
CA TRP A 343 3.50 -24.17 -11.27
C TRP A 343 3.22 -24.00 -12.77
N GLU A 344 3.48 -22.82 -13.33
CA GLU A 344 3.33 -22.56 -14.76
C GLU A 344 4.32 -23.41 -15.58
N ARG A 345 5.56 -23.54 -15.11
CA ARG A 345 6.59 -24.41 -15.71
C ARG A 345 6.15 -25.88 -15.70
N ARG A 346 5.63 -26.40 -14.57
CA ARG A 346 5.14 -27.78 -14.46
C ARG A 346 3.95 -28.04 -15.37
N ALA A 347 3.01 -27.11 -15.46
CA ALA A 347 1.85 -27.21 -16.35
C ALA A 347 2.28 -27.23 -17.83
N MET A 348 3.17 -26.32 -18.23
CA MET A 348 3.69 -26.28 -19.60
C MET A 348 4.52 -27.52 -19.96
N ALA A 349 5.26 -28.09 -19.00
CA ALA A 349 6.08 -29.28 -19.21
C ALA A 349 5.27 -30.52 -19.61
N VAL A 350 4.01 -30.61 -19.15
CA VAL A 350 3.07 -31.69 -19.54
C VAL A 350 2.16 -31.27 -20.72
N GLY A 351 2.46 -30.15 -21.37
CA GLY A 351 1.78 -29.69 -22.58
C GLY A 351 0.55 -28.81 -22.36
N LEU A 352 0.29 -28.30 -21.16
CA LEU A 352 -0.84 -27.38 -20.88
C LEU A 352 -0.51 -25.94 -21.29
N SER A 353 -1.54 -25.19 -21.71
CA SER A 353 -1.44 -23.77 -22.01
C SER A 353 -1.78 -22.92 -20.80
N VAL A 354 -0.88 -22.00 -20.41
CA VAL A 354 -1.14 -21.08 -19.29
C VAL A 354 -1.51 -19.69 -19.78
N GLY A 355 -2.49 -19.05 -19.13
CA GLY A 355 -2.71 -17.62 -19.27
C GLY A 355 -4.01 -17.16 -18.61
N GLY A 356 -4.52 -15.97 -18.97
CA GLY A 356 -5.76 -15.42 -18.40
C GLY A 356 -7.03 -16.26 -18.67
N VAL A 357 -8.06 -16.04 -17.84
CA VAL A 357 -9.33 -16.77 -17.88
C VAL A 357 -10.14 -16.43 -19.13
N THR A 358 -10.56 -17.47 -19.85
CA THR A 358 -11.41 -17.42 -21.05
C THR A 358 -12.47 -18.52 -20.96
N LYS A 359 -13.52 -18.47 -21.80
CA LYS A 359 -14.51 -19.56 -21.90
C LYS A 359 -13.93 -20.91 -22.35
N LYS A 360 -12.69 -20.92 -22.86
CA LYS A 360 -11.93 -22.13 -23.24
C LYS A 360 -11.01 -22.64 -22.14
N SER A 361 -10.96 -21.96 -20.99
CA SER A 361 -10.18 -22.43 -19.84
C SER A 361 -10.87 -23.67 -19.27
N VAL A 362 -10.09 -24.73 -19.04
CA VAL A 362 -10.59 -25.99 -18.48
C VAL A 362 -10.67 -25.93 -16.96
N LEU A 363 -9.73 -25.24 -16.31
CA LEU A 363 -9.76 -24.96 -14.87
C LEU A 363 -8.95 -23.71 -14.48
N LEU A 364 -9.24 -23.14 -13.32
CA LEU A 364 -8.49 -22.10 -12.64
C LEU A 364 -7.86 -22.69 -11.35
N VAL A 365 -6.55 -22.62 -11.21
CA VAL A 365 -5.84 -22.96 -9.98
C VAL A 365 -5.75 -21.71 -9.10
N ALA A 366 -6.24 -21.80 -7.88
CA ALA A 366 -6.20 -20.72 -6.90
C ALA A 366 -5.46 -21.18 -5.64
N ALA A 367 -4.67 -20.28 -5.04
CA ALA A 367 -4.05 -20.54 -3.74
C ALA A 367 -5.10 -20.79 -2.64
N ASN A 368 -6.25 -20.13 -2.75
CA ASN A 368 -7.46 -20.46 -2.02
C ASN A 368 -8.64 -20.46 -3.02
N PRO A 369 -9.41 -21.56 -3.15
CA PRO A 369 -10.57 -21.67 -4.05
C PRO A 369 -11.62 -20.56 -3.85
N ASP A 370 -11.77 -20.03 -2.64
CA ASP A 370 -12.70 -18.94 -2.30
C ASP A 370 -12.19 -17.54 -2.71
N SER A 371 -11.02 -17.42 -3.38
CA SER A 371 -10.52 -16.14 -3.88
C SER A 371 -11.56 -15.41 -4.75
N MET A 372 -11.68 -14.08 -4.55
CA MET A 372 -12.58 -13.19 -5.32
C MET A 372 -11.83 -12.27 -6.29
N SER A 373 -10.64 -12.69 -6.74
CA SER A 373 -9.84 -11.99 -7.74
C SER A 373 -10.62 -11.75 -9.05
N GLY A 374 -10.16 -10.78 -9.86
CA GLY A 374 -10.75 -10.54 -11.17
C GLY A 374 -10.72 -11.77 -12.10
N LYS A 375 -9.75 -12.68 -11.91
CA LYS A 375 -9.67 -13.95 -12.63
C LYS A 375 -10.67 -14.97 -12.06
N ALA A 376 -10.78 -15.08 -10.74
CA ALA A 376 -11.71 -15.99 -10.08
C ALA A 376 -13.17 -15.64 -10.37
N ARG A 377 -13.53 -14.36 -10.34
CA ARG A 377 -14.87 -13.88 -10.74
C ARG A 377 -15.21 -14.26 -12.18
N LYS A 378 -14.27 -14.01 -13.09
CA LYS A 378 -14.42 -14.34 -14.51
C LYS A 378 -14.51 -15.86 -14.75
N ALA A 379 -13.85 -16.67 -13.94
CA ALA A 379 -13.96 -18.13 -14.00
C ALA A 379 -15.35 -18.61 -13.57
N ARG A 380 -15.87 -18.07 -12.44
CA ARG A 380 -17.24 -18.35 -11.99
C ARG A 380 -18.29 -17.93 -13.02
N GLU A 381 -18.15 -16.73 -13.61
CA GLU A 381 -19.04 -16.26 -14.69
C GLU A 381 -19.03 -17.16 -15.93
N TYR A 382 -17.92 -17.85 -16.19
CA TYR A 382 -17.78 -18.74 -17.35
C TYR A 382 -18.04 -20.21 -17.02
N GLY A 383 -18.38 -20.55 -15.77
CA GLY A 383 -18.55 -21.93 -15.31
C GLY A 383 -17.24 -22.74 -15.36
N VAL A 384 -16.09 -22.07 -15.29
CA VAL A 384 -14.77 -22.72 -15.26
C VAL A 384 -14.47 -23.12 -13.80
N PRO A 385 -14.20 -24.41 -13.52
CA PRO A 385 -13.96 -24.89 -12.16
C PRO A 385 -12.69 -24.28 -11.55
N ILE A 386 -12.72 -24.05 -10.24
CA ILE A 386 -11.61 -23.48 -9.45
C ILE A 386 -11.10 -24.55 -8.50
N ILE A 387 -9.81 -24.85 -8.51
CA ILE A 387 -9.21 -25.90 -7.66
C ILE A 387 -7.98 -25.38 -6.90
N GLY A 388 -7.63 -26.04 -5.80
CA GLY A 388 -6.41 -25.77 -5.02
C GLY A 388 -5.12 -26.35 -5.62
N GLU A 389 -3.96 -25.93 -5.08
CA GLU A 389 -2.63 -26.38 -5.51
C GLU A 389 -2.45 -27.90 -5.43
N THR A 390 -2.91 -28.51 -4.34
CA THR A 390 -2.79 -29.95 -4.09
C THR A 390 -3.57 -30.78 -5.10
N ALA A 391 -4.79 -30.34 -5.46
CA ALA A 391 -5.60 -30.96 -6.49
C ALA A 391 -4.92 -30.87 -7.87
N PHE A 392 -4.39 -29.70 -8.20
CA PHE A 392 -3.67 -29.50 -9.46
C PHE A 392 -2.40 -30.37 -9.56
N ALA A 393 -1.67 -30.53 -8.45
CA ALA A 393 -0.51 -31.41 -8.37
C ALA A 393 -0.86 -32.87 -8.71
N ARG A 394 -1.97 -33.38 -8.18
CA ARG A 394 -2.46 -34.74 -8.46
C ARG A 394 -2.84 -34.91 -9.93
N LEU A 395 -3.54 -33.92 -10.52
CA LEU A 395 -3.90 -33.94 -11.95
C LEU A 395 -2.66 -33.97 -12.86
N LEU A 396 -1.61 -33.20 -12.53
CA LEU A 396 -0.33 -33.23 -13.26
C LEU A 396 0.40 -34.57 -13.10
N GLY A 397 0.33 -35.19 -11.92
CA GLY A 397 0.89 -36.52 -11.65
C GLY A 397 0.28 -37.58 -12.56
N ASN A 398 -1.03 -37.53 -12.77
CA ASN A 398 -1.76 -38.47 -13.63
C ASN A 398 -1.42 -38.30 -15.14
N MET A 399 -1.04 -37.08 -15.58
CA MET A 399 -0.54 -36.85 -16.94
C MET A 399 0.90 -37.37 -17.15
N SER A 400 1.66 -37.55 -16.08
CA SER A 400 3.11 -37.81 -16.10
C SER A 400 3.46 -39.30 -15.93
N GLY A 401 2.49 -40.21 -15.98
CA GLY A 401 2.66 -41.65 -15.76
C GLY A 401 3.64 -42.32 -16.73
N GLY A 402 4.93 -42.26 -16.39
CA GLY A 402 6.03 -42.87 -17.14
C GLY A 402 7.43 -42.38 -16.73
N GLY A 403 7.70 -42.18 -15.43
CA GLY A 403 9.06 -41.87 -14.96
C GLY A 403 9.13 -41.58 -13.47
N GLN A 404 9.86 -42.42 -12.72
CA GLN A 404 10.10 -42.29 -11.28
C GLN A 404 10.68 -40.92 -10.91
N PHE A 405 10.05 -40.22 -9.96
CA PHE A 405 10.69 -39.14 -9.23
C PHE A 405 11.29 -39.69 -7.93
N VAL A 406 12.59 -39.46 -7.77
CA VAL A 406 13.40 -39.84 -6.60
C VAL A 406 13.25 -38.75 -5.54
N GLU A 407 12.82 -39.12 -4.33
CA GLU A 407 12.93 -38.29 -3.13
C GLU A 407 14.41 -37.94 -2.88
N GLN A 408 14.73 -36.64 -2.89
CA GLN A 408 16.05 -36.16 -2.46
C GLN A 408 16.01 -35.81 -0.97
N ASP A 409 16.58 -36.73 -0.21
CA ASP A 409 17.02 -36.65 1.18
C ASP A 409 17.96 -35.45 1.40
N LEU A 410 17.58 -34.52 2.30
CA LEU A 410 18.35 -33.34 2.70
C LEU A 410 19.15 -33.60 3.99
N SER A 411 19.88 -34.71 4.05
CA SER A 411 20.81 -35.00 5.15
C SER A 411 22.27 -35.12 4.67
N ALA A 412 23.01 -34.00 4.70
CA ALA A 412 24.48 -34.02 4.70
C ALA A 412 25.06 -32.77 5.39
N GLN A 413 25.83 -33.03 6.45
CA GLN A 413 26.45 -32.08 7.39
C GLN A 413 27.63 -31.29 6.78
N PRO A 414 27.96 -30.09 7.31
CA PRO A 414 29.30 -29.54 7.24
C PRO A 414 30.16 -29.92 8.46
N ALA A 415 31.46 -30.06 8.18
CA ALA A 415 32.53 -30.52 9.06
C ALA A 415 32.93 -29.51 10.16
N GLU A 416 33.50 -30.09 11.22
CA GLU A 416 33.98 -29.51 12.47
C GLU A 416 35.03 -28.39 12.34
N LEU A 417 34.92 -27.38 13.21
CA LEU A 417 36.04 -26.60 13.75
C LEU A 417 35.84 -26.36 15.26
N ASP A 418 36.82 -26.89 16.00
CA ASP A 418 37.22 -26.89 17.42
C ASP A 418 36.50 -26.00 18.47
N LEU A 419 36.09 -26.64 19.58
CA LEU A 419 35.41 -26.10 20.77
C LEU A 419 36.30 -26.28 22.01
N THR A 420 36.94 -25.22 22.53
CA THR A 420 37.70 -25.31 23.79
C THR A 420 37.68 -24.06 24.70
N GLU A 421 36.55 -23.36 24.89
CA GLU A 421 36.50 -22.29 25.93
C GLU A 421 35.25 -22.28 26.86
N THR A 422 34.24 -23.12 26.66
CA THR A 422 32.96 -23.00 27.41
C THR A 422 32.92 -23.70 28.78
N TYR A 423 34.00 -24.33 29.25
CA TYR A 423 33.98 -25.13 30.50
C TYR A 423 34.22 -24.34 31.81
N GLY A 424 34.21 -23.00 31.77
CA GLY A 424 34.51 -22.15 32.94
C GLY A 424 33.32 -21.51 33.66
N ILE A 425 32.18 -21.31 32.99
CA ILE A 425 31.09 -20.44 33.50
C ILE A 425 30.01 -21.24 34.26
N PHE A 426 29.70 -22.46 33.83
CA PHE A 426 28.64 -23.29 34.42
C PHE A 426 29.16 -24.67 34.81
N PRO A 427 29.93 -24.80 35.92
CA PRO A 427 30.67 -26.03 36.26
C PRO A 427 29.80 -27.27 36.57
N TRP A 428 28.48 -27.10 36.65
CA TRP A 428 27.50 -28.17 36.87
C TRP A 428 26.86 -28.70 35.58
N SER A 429 26.97 -28.00 34.44
CA SER A 429 26.37 -28.45 33.18
C SER A 429 27.31 -29.41 32.46
N THR A 430 26.86 -30.64 32.28
CA THR A 430 27.61 -31.66 31.55
C THR A 430 26.84 -32.03 30.29
N GLY A 431 27.25 -31.49 29.14
CA GLY A 431 26.92 -32.06 27.83
C GLY A 431 25.89 -31.33 26.96
N VAL A 432 25.77 -30.00 27.01
CA VAL A 432 25.04 -29.24 25.97
C VAL A 432 26.01 -28.85 24.87
N SER A 433 26.04 -29.62 23.77
CA SER A 433 26.87 -29.36 22.59
C SER A 433 25.98 -29.07 21.38
N GLY A 434 26.17 -27.90 20.75
CA GLY A 434 25.89 -27.67 19.34
C GLY A 434 24.48 -27.18 18.95
N THR A 435 24.21 -25.89 19.14
CA THR A 435 23.29 -25.07 18.32
C THR A 435 23.63 -23.59 18.55
N SER A 436 23.28 -22.70 17.61
CA SER A 436 23.66 -21.27 17.55
C SER A 436 23.65 -20.54 18.90
N ALA A 437 24.45 -19.47 19.03
CA ALA A 437 24.69 -18.75 20.29
C ALA A 437 23.44 -18.30 21.09
N HIS A 438 22.23 -18.37 20.53
CA HIS A 438 20.97 -18.07 21.22
C HIS A 438 20.19 -19.32 21.70
N THR A 439 20.60 -20.55 21.35
CA THR A 439 19.93 -21.79 21.79
C THR A 439 20.58 -22.45 23.01
N GLY A 440 21.85 -22.12 23.32
CA GLY A 440 22.58 -22.71 24.44
C GLY A 440 22.14 -22.21 25.82
N THR A 441 21.78 -20.93 25.96
CA THR A 441 21.40 -20.29 27.23
C THR A 441 20.07 -20.82 27.76
N LYS A 442 19.08 -20.96 26.88
CA LYS A 442 17.78 -21.54 27.20
C LYS A 442 17.89 -22.99 27.65
N ALA A 443 18.74 -23.77 26.98
CA ALA A 443 18.98 -25.16 27.36
C ALA A 443 19.59 -25.29 28.77
N LEU A 444 20.56 -24.45 29.11
CA LEU A 444 21.14 -24.37 30.46
C LEU A 444 20.10 -23.93 31.51
N ALA A 445 19.24 -22.97 31.18
CA ALA A 445 18.17 -22.52 32.06
C ALA A 445 17.14 -23.63 32.33
N VAL A 446 16.73 -24.38 31.30
CA VAL A 446 15.86 -25.56 31.44
C VAL A 446 16.52 -26.61 32.31
N GLU A 447 17.81 -26.89 32.09
CA GLU A 447 18.55 -27.90 32.86
C GLU A 447 18.69 -27.50 34.35
N TRP A 448 18.97 -26.23 34.65
CA TRP A 448 19.03 -25.71 36.02
C TRP A 448 17.66 -25.78 36.71
N CYS A 449 16.59 -25.38 36.02
CA CYS A 449 15.22 -25.44 36.55
C CYS A 449 14.81 -26.87 36.94
N ALA A 450 15.26 -27.86 36.15
CA ALA A 450 14.95 -29.27 36.37
C ALA A 450 15.80 -29.91 37.47
N LYS A 451 17.12 -29.66 37.48
CA LYS A 451 18.07 -30.38 38.36
C LYS A 451 18.33 -29.69 39.70
N HIS A 452 18.15 -28.37 39.79
CA HIS A 452 18.54 -27.58 40.95
C HIS A 452 17.44 -26.63 41.47
N PRO A 453 16.19 -27.10 41.66
CA PRO A 453 15.05 -26.20 41.92
C PRO A 453 15.14 -25.44 43.27
N ARG A 454 15.93 -25.96 44.22
CA ARG A 454 16.09 -25.42 45.59
C ARG A 454 17.42 -24.71 45.85
N ARG A 455 18.29 -24.63 44.84
CA ARG A 455 19.54 -23.88 44.96
C ARG A 455 19.32 -22.43 44.58
N LYS A 456 20.10 -21.54 45.21
CA LYS A 456 20.04 -20.11 44.91
C LYS A 456 20.53 -19.87 43.49
N LEU A 457 19.91 -18.92 42.81
CA LEU A 457 20.29 -18.54 41.45
C LEU A 457 21.71 -17.96 41.39
N LEU A 458 22.22 -17.41 42.49
CA LEU A 458 23.61 -17.01 42.66
C LEU A 458 24.60 -18.19 42.52
N GLU A 459 24.18 -19.41 42.88
CA GLU A 459 25.02 -20.61 42.76
C GLU A 459 25.06 -21.17 41.32
N LEU A 460 24.31 -20.56 40.40
CA LEU A 460 24.26 -20.97 38.99
C LEU A 460 25.61 -20.77 38.30
N SER A 461 26.40 -19.76 38.69
CA SER A 461 27.75 -19.55 38.16
C SER A 461 28.63 -18.90 39.23
N PRO A 462 29.91 -19.30 39.36
CA PRO A 462 30.85 -18.62 40.25
C PRO A 462 31.17 -17.17 39.84
N GLN A 463 30.71 -16.71 38.67
CA GLN A 463 30.89 -15.33 38.20
C GLN A 463 29.77 -14.37 38.63
N LEU A 464 28.67 -14.91 39.16
CA LEU A 464 27.59 -14.09 39.68
C LEU A 464 27.91 -13.60 41.09
N THR A 465 27.56 -12.34 41.36
CA THR A 465 27.55 -11.75 42.70
C THR A 465 26.09 -11.48 43.11
N PRO A 466 25.76 -11.29 44.40
CA PRO A 466 24.39 -10.99 44.82
C PRO A 466 23.77 -9.74 44.17
N PHE A 467 24.61 -8.91 43.54
CA PHE A 467 24.25 -7.66 42.86
C PHE A 467 24.45 -7.70 41.35
N SER A 468 24.75 -8.86 40.75
CA SER A 468 24.86 -8.97 39.30
C SER A 468 23.54 -8.55 38.65
N GLU A 469 23.63 -7.63 37.70
CA GLU A 469 22.48 -7.02 37.06
C GLU A 469 21.84 -8.02 36.09
N ILE A 470 20.54 -8.26 36.26
CA ILE A 470 19.79 -9.22 35.44
C ILE A 470 19.01 -8.42 34.42
N GLU A 471 19.33 -8.58 33.14
CA GLU A 471 18.60 -7.92 32.07
C GLU A 471 17.14 -8.38 32.06
N VAL A 472 16.24 -7.43 32.32
CA VAL A 472 14.80 -7.67 32.37
C VAL A 472 14.26 -7.66 30.94
N GLN A 473 13.94 -8.84 30.42
CA GLN A 473 13.21 -8.96 29.17
C GLN A 473 11.82 -8.31 29.31
N SER A 474 11.52 -7.32 28.45
CA SER A 474 10.30 -6.51 28.50
C SER A 474 9.02 -7.35 28.55
N SER A 475 9.01 -8.50 27.87
CA SER A 475 7.89 -9.44 27.78
C SER A 475 7.49 -10.11 29.11
N TYR A 476 8.33 -10.04 30.16
CA TYR A 476 8.06 -10.69 31.46
C TYR A 476 8.18 -9.74 32.66
N LYS A 477 8.12 -8.42 32.42
CA LYS A 477 8.37 -7.34 33.40
C LYS A 477 7.67 -7.55 34.75
N SER A 478 6.43 -8.03 34.76
CA SER A 478 5.66 -8.29 35.99
C SER A 478 6.24 -9.41 36.87
N GLY A 479 6.79 -10.46 36.28
CA GLY A 479 7.48 -11.52 37.00
C GLY A 479 8.78 -11.03 37.65
N TYR A 480 9.56 -10.22 36.92
CA TYR A 480 10.79 -9.60 37.44
C TYR A 480 10.51 -8.56 38.53
N THR A 481 9.48 -7.71 38.38
CA THR A 481 9.11 -6.73 39.41
C THR A 481 8.72 -7.42 40.72
N GLN A 482 7.94 -8.50 40.65
CA GLN A 482 7.56 -9.27 41.84
C GLN A 482 8.75 -9.99 42.46
N TRP A 483 9.63 -10.56 41.63
CA TRP A 483 10.87 -11.17 42.07
C TRP A 483 11.77 -10.17 42.80
N PHE A 484 12.08 -9.02 42.20
CA PHE A 484 12.99 -8.03 42.78
C PHE A 484 12.40 -7.32 44.00
N ALA A 485 11.06 -7.18 44.06
CA ALA A 485 10.39 -6.67 45.24
C ALA A 485 10.43 -7.66 46.42
N ARG A 486 10.33 -8.98 46.15
CA ARG A 486 10.32 -10.03 47.18
C ARG A 486 11.73 -10.41 47.64
N PHE A 487 12.72 -10.30 46.75
CA PHE A 487 14.12 -10.60 47.01
C PHE A 487 14.97 -9.36 46.71
N PRO A 488 15.28 -8.53 47.73
CA PRO A 488 16.11 -7.33 47.57
C PRO A 488 17.51 -7.62 47.01
N GLN A 489 17.98 -8.86 47.15
CA GLN A 489 19.09 -9.43 46.38
C GLN A 489 18.51 -10.52 45.47
N PRO A 490 18.18 -10.21 44.20
CA PRO A 490 17.40 -11.10 43.35
C PRO A 490 17.99 -12.50 43.20
N LEU A 491 19.31 -12.62 43.12
CA LEU A 491 20.01 -13.90 42.92
C LEU A 491 20.05 -14.80 44.16
N GLU A 492 19.64 -14.30 45.33
CA GLU A 492 19.44 -15.14 46.52
C GLU A 492 18.16 -15.99 46.44
N ALA A 493 17.27 -15.74 45.47
CA ALA A 493 16.08 -16.53 45.21
C ALA A 493 16.43 -17.91 44.62
N THR A 494 15.56 -18.90 44.84
CA THR A 494 15.63 -20.23 44.19
C THR A 494 14.61 -20.35 43.06
N VAL A 495 14.71 -21.40 42.23
CA VAL A 495 13.71 -21.67 41.17
C VAL A 495 12.33 -21.94 41.77
N GLU A 496 12.25 -22.61 42.93
CA GLU A 496 10.98 -22.78 43.66
C GLU A 496 10.39 -21.43 44.09
N ASP A 497 11.22 -20.49 44.58
CA ASP A 497 10.75 -19.16 44.97
C ASP A 497 10.18 -18.37 43.79
N LEU A 498 10.78 -18.51 42.59
CA LEU A 498 10.29 -17.89 41.37
C LEU A 498 9.01 -18.55 40.86
N ARG A 499 8.88 -19.87 41.00
CA ARG A 499 7.67 -20.62 40.62
C ARG A 499 6.47 -20.24 41.50
N ASP A 500 6.72 -19.89 42.76
CA ASP A 500 5.70 -19.44 43.71
C ASP A 500 5.27 -17.97 43.50
N LEU A 501 5.81 -17.27 42.50
CA LEU A 501 5.37 -15.92 42.15
C LEU A 501 4.06 -15.96 41.33
N PRO A 502 3.04 -15.16 41.72
CA PRO A 502 1.77 -15.09 41.00
C PRO A 502 1.93 -14.75 39.51
N GLY A 503 1.52 -15.68 38.64
CA GLY A 503 1.52 -15.48 37.18
C GLY A 503 2.81 -15.91 36.46
N VAL A 504 3.72 -16.59 37.18
CA VAL A 504 4.94 -17.20 36.62
C VAL A 504 4.67 -18.69 36.33
N GLY A 505 4.34 -19.02 35.08
CA GLY A 505 4.25 -20.41 34.60
C GLY A 505 5.62 -20.95 34.12
N GLU A 506 5.71 -22.24 33.83
CA GLU A 506 6.98 -22.91 33.44
C GLU A 506 7.74 -22.20 32.29
N HIS A 507 7.02 -21.65 31.30
CA HIS A 507 7.67 -20.91 30.22
C HIS A 507 8.33 -19.59 30.68
N LYS A 508 7.68 -18.86 31.60
CA LYS A 508 8.24 -17.61 32.18
C LYS A 508 9.35 -17.92 33.17
N LEU A 509 9.20 -18.99 33.94
CA LEU A 509 10.20 -19.47 34.90
C LEU A 509 11.54 -19.74 34.20
N VAL A 510 11.51 -20.50 33.10
CA VAL A 510 12.71 -20.79 32.30
C VAL A 510 13.32 -19.51 31.73
N ALA A 511 12.52 -18.57 31.23
CA ALA A 511 13.02 -17.29 30.70
C ALA A 511 13.67 -16.41 31.79
N MET A 512 13.13 -16.43 33.02
CA MET A 512 13.71 -15.71 34.16
C MET A 512 15.05 -16.32 34.60
N VAL A 513 15.17 -17.65 34.60
CA VAL A 513 16.45 -18.32 34.88
C VAL A 513 17.44 -18.16 33.72
N GLU A 514 16.95 -18.09 32.48
CA GLU A 514 17.77 -17.80 31.29
C GLU A 514 18.41 -16.41 31.36
N ALA A 515 17.70 -15.40 31.86
CA ALA A 515 18.28 -14.07 32.09
C ALA A 515 19.43 -14.11 33.13
N VAL A 516 19.39 -15.03 34.09
CA VAL A 516 20.51 -15.25 35.04
C VAL A 516 21.69 -15.95 34.37
N VAL A 517 21.43 -16.91 33.48
CA VAL A 517 22.47 -17.56 32.65
C VAL A 517 23.16 -16.53 31.76
N LEU A 518 22.40 -15.60 31.18
CA LEU A 518 22.93 -14.48 30.38
C LEU A 518 23.78 -13.54 31.23
N ALA A 519 23.25 -13.06 32.37
CA ALA A 519 24.00 -12.19 33.29
C ALA A 519 25.32 -12.82 33.78
N ALA A 520 25.33 -14.14 34.00
CA ALA A 520 26.54 -14.89 34.35
C ALA A 520 27.55 -14.98 33.20
N SER A 521 27.07 -14.99 31.96
CA SER A 521 27.90 -15.02 30.76
C SER A 521 28.49 -13.63 30.45
N ASP A 522 27.74 -12.56 30.74
CA ASP A 522 28.15 -11.17 30.51
C ASP A 522 29.11 -10.63 31.57
N SER A 523 28.94 -11.07 32.83
CA SER A 523 29.82 -10.69 33.95
C SER A 523 31.27 -11.15 33.79
N GLY A 524 31.54 -12.07 32.86
CA GLY A 524 32.89 -12.53 32.51
C GLY A 524 33.75 -11.54 31.72
N ASN A 525 33.16 -10.45 31.17
CA ASN A 525 33.84 -9.53 30.24
C ASN A 525 34.02 -8.08 30.73
N ALA A 526 33.59 -7.74 31.96
CA ALA A 526 33.62 -6.37 32.48
C ALA A 526 34.63 -6.19 33.64
N ALA A 527 35.92 -6.14 33.31
CA ALA A 527 36.92 -5.50 34.14
C ALA A 527 37.75 -4.57 33.25
N VAL A 528 37.66 -3.25 33.51
CA VAL A 528 38.50 -2.12 33.04
C VAL A 528 37.63 -0.96 32.53
N ILE A 529 37.37 0.02 33.40
CA ILE A 529 37.47 1.49 33.22
C ILE A 529 36.58 2.18 34.28
N ASP A 530 37.22 2.68 35.32
CA ASP A 530 36.65 3.65 36.26
C ASP A 530 37.76 4.67 36.57
N SER A 531 37.51 5.96 36.29
CA SER A 531 38.07 7.15 36.98
C SER A 531 38.01 8.44 36.14
N ILE A 532 37.43 9.49 36.75
CA ILE A 532 37.85 10.91 36.84
C ILE A 532 36.61 11.84 36.81
N GLY A 533 36.48 12.73 37.80
CA GLY A 533 35.35 13.66 37.97
C GLY A 533 35.70 15.13 38.28
N ALA A 534 34.62 15.91 38.53
CA ALA A 534 34.42 17.13 39.35
C ALA A 534 34.83 18.58 38.91
N ALA A 535 33.97 19.54 39.34
CA ALA A 535 34.05 21.04 39.48
C ALA A 535 33.73 21.93 38.23
N GLU A 536 33.10 23.14 38.24
CA GLU A 536 32.77 24.20 39.24
C GLU A 536 31.76 25.25 38.64
N ASN A 537 31.15 26.14 39.45
CA ASN A 537 30.10 27.16 39.14
C ASN A 537 30.63 28.63 39.16
N PRO A 538 30.23 29.53 38.23
CA PRO A 538 30.43 30.99 38.40
C PRO A 538 29.16 31.84 38.09
N TYR A 539 28.51 32.42 39.11
CA TYR A 539 27.61 33.58 38.94
C TYR A 539 28.33 34.89 39.34
N GLY A 540 28.01 35.98 38.63
CA GLY A 540 28.43 37.35 38.93
C GLY A 540 27.26 38.35 38.89
N ASP A 541 27.38 39.42 39.69
CA ASP A 541 26.37 40.36 40.21
C ASP A 541 25.65 41.36 39.24
N ILE A 542 24.57 41.96 39.80
CA ILE A 542 23.38 42.74 39.32
C ILE A 542 23.65 44.26 39.04
N PRO A 543 22.75 45.05 38.40
CA PRO A 543 21.91 46.02 39.16
C PRO A 543 20.47 46.31 38.60
N ILE A 544 19.50 46.55 39.50
CA ILE A 544 18.08 46.95 39.23
C ILE A 544 17.84 48.39 39.73
N GLY A 545 17.22 49.25 38.90
CA GLY A 545 16.74 50.59 39.29
C GLY A 545 15.65 51.16 38.36
N ASP A 546 14.62 51.76 38.97
CA ASP A 546 13.52 52.62 38.47
C ASP A 546 12.39 52.02 37.57
N ASN A 547 11.20 51.81 38.16
CA ASN A 547 9.95 51.54 37.43
C ASN A 547 8.83 52.58 37.78
N PRO A 548 8.41 53.45 36.82
CA PRO A 548 7.52 54.59 37.06
C PRO A 548 6.01 54.35 36.87
N PHE A 549 5.49 53.10 36.87
CA PHE A 549 4.16 52.82 36.31
C PHE A 549 3.07 52.25 37.25
N ILE A 550 2.83 52.81 38.43
CA ILE A 550 1.61 52.50 39.21
C ILE A 550 0.87 53.80 39.54
N ASP A 551 -0.36 53.90 39.04
CA ASP A 551 -1.31 54.98 39.27
C ASP A 551 -2.12 54.68 40.55
N ASP A 552 -2.23 55.67 41.43
CA ASP A 552 -2.39 55.52 42.89
C ASP A 552 -3.82 55.14 43.36
N ASP A 553 -4.81 55.14 42.45
CA ASP A 553 -6.24 55.18 42.86
C ASP A 553 -6.97 53.83 42.77
N SER A 554 -6.34 52.79 42.18
CA SER A 554 -6.93 51.44 42.03
C SER A 554 -6.41 50.43 43.06
N ALA A 555 -5.18 50.60 43.56
CA ALA A 555 -4.60 49.77 44.61
C ALA A 555 -5.30 49.96 45.97
N GLY A 556 -5.78 51.17 46.27
CA GLY A 556 -6.43 51.50 47.54
C GLY A 556 -7.70 50.71 47.85
N ARG A 557 -8.47 50.29 46.83
CA ARG A 557 -9.70 49.50 47.02
C ARG A 557 -9.47 48.00 47.13
N ALA A 558 -8.41 47.47 46.52
CA ALA A 558 -8.00 46.07 46.67
C ALA A 558 -7.29 45.83 48.01
N ALA A 559 -6.51 46.83 48.48
CA ALA A 559 -5.83 46.87 49.77
C ALA A 559 -6.79 46.70 50.96
N GLU A 560 -7.93 47.40 50.94
CA GLU A 560 -8.97 47.29 51.98
C GLU A 560 -9.63 45.91 52.04
N PHE A 561 -9.74 45.20 50.91
CA PHE A 561 -10.40 43.90 50.83
C PHE A 561 -9.47 42.74 51.23
N LEU A 562 -8.16 42.89 51.01
CA LEU A 562 -7.15 41.86 51.26
C LEU A 562 -6.30 42.11 52.53
N GLY A 563 -6.50 43.25 53.20
CA GLY A 563 -5.76 43.61 54.43
C GLY A 563 -4.27 43.89 54.21
N ARG A 564 -3.89 44.32 52.99
CA ARG A 564 -2.50 44.61 52.59
C ARG A 564 -2.31 46.10 52.31
N THR A 565 -1.09 46.62 52.46
CA THR A 565 -0.77 48.03 52.16
C THR A 565 -0.56 48.27 50.65
N SER A 566 -0.74 49.51 50.18
CA SER A 566 -0.50 49.86 48.77
C SER A 566 0.96 49.62 48.32
N GLU A 567 1.91 49.73 49.25
CA GLU A 567 3.33 49.45 49.00
C GLU A 567 3.59 47.94 48.83
N GLU A 568 2.94 47.10 49.64
CA GLU A 568 3.00 45.63 49.52
C GLU A 568 2.45 45.12 48.19
N ILE A 569 1.32 45.68 47.72
CA ILE A 569 0.72 45.31 46.43
C ILE A 569 1.65 45.71 45.26
N ARG A 570 2.25 46.91 45.32
CA ARG A 570 3.19 47.40 44.32
C ARG A 570 4.46 46.54 44.23
N ALA A 571 4.96 46.07 45.37
CA ALA A 571 6.10 45.16 45.41
C ALA A 571 5.76 43.78 44.80
N LEU A 572 4.56 43.26 45.04
CA LEU A 572 4.08 41.99 44.47
C LEU A 572 3.94 42.04 42.95
N ASP A 573 3.35 43.11 42.40
CA ASP A 573 3.20 43.29 40.96
C ASP A 573 4.56 43.40 40.25
N GLN A 574 5.52 44.14 40.85
CA GLN A 574 6.86 44.26 40.29
C GLN A 574 7.63 42.94 40.33
N ALA A 575 7.48 42.15 41.40
CA ALA A 575 8.08 40.82 41.49
C ALA A 575 7.49 39.86 40.43
N ALA A 576 6.17 39.87 40.24
CA ALA A 576 5.50 39.05 39.23
C ALA A 576 5.95 39.40 37.79
N LEU A 577 6.11 40.69 37.47
CA LEU A 577 6.61 41.13 36.16
C LEU A 577 8.07 40.71 35.94
N TYR A 578 8.93 40.84 36.94
CA TYR A 578 10.33 40.42 36.85
C TYR A 578 10.46 38.90 36.65
N ILE A 579 9.72 38.12 37.45
CA ILE A 579 9.71 36.65 37.35
C ILE A 579 9.12 36.22 36.01
N GLY A 580 8.03 36.84 35.56
CA GLY A 580 7.44 36.59 34.25
C GLY A 580 8.41 36.87 33.11
N TRP A 581 9.18 37.96 33.19
CA TRP A 581 10.20 38.31 32.20
C TRP A 581 11.35 37.29 32.17
N ALA A 582 11.82 36.87 33.34
CA ALA A 582 12.86 35.86 33.47
C ALA A 582 12.40 34.49 32.91
N GLN A 583 11.18 34.06 33.26
CA GLN A 583 10.57 32.83 32.76
C GLN A 583 10.37 32.85 31.23
N LEU A 584 9.89 33.98 30.68
CA LEU A 584 9.75 34.18 29.24
C LEU A 584 11.09 34.00 28.50
N ASN A 585 12.18 34.47 29.11
CA ASN A 585 13.55 34.34 28.60
C ASN A 585 14.23 33.00 28.97
N GLY A 586 13.51 32.04 29.57
CA GLY A 586 14.02 30.71 29.87
C GLY A 586 14.90 30.60 31.11
N ALA A 587 14.90 31.61 31.99
CA ALA A 587 15.63 31.57 33.26
C ALA A 587 14.77 30.98 34.38
N VAL A 588 15.36 30.09 35.19
CA VAL A 588 14.78 29.63 36.45
C VAL A 588 15.18 30.62 37.54
N VAL A 589 14.19 31.33 38.10
CA VAL A 589 14.43 32.27 39.21
C VAL A 589 14.24 31.53 40.53
N GLU A 590 15.34 31.22 41.22
CA GLU A 590 15.26 30.74 42.60
C GLU A 590 14.91 31.91 43.52
N VAL A 591 13.79 31.81 44.23
CA VAL A 591 13.28 32.84 45.15
C VAL A 591 14.32 33.20 46.23
N ALA A 592 15.23 32.29 46.56
CA ALA A 592 16.33 32.49 47.50
C ALA A 592 17.42 33.47 47.02
N SER A 593 17.44 33.81 45.72
CA SER A 593 18.41 34.75 45.12
C SER A 593 17.96 36.22 45.13
N LEU A 594 16.77 36.49 45.67
CA LEU A 594 16.21 37.85 45.69
C LEU A 594 16.92 38.75 46.74
N PRO A 595 17.08 40.06 46.49
CA PRO A 595 17.70 41.00 47.42
C PRO A 595 17.05 40.98 48.80
N SER A 596 17.81 41.27 49.86
CA SER A 596 17.38 41.15 51.27
C SER A 596 16.08 41.89 51.65
N ALA A 597 15.73 42.97 50.94
CA ALA A 597 14.47 43.68 51.11
C ALA A 597 13.25 42.91 50.56
N VAL A 598 13.46 42.08 49.53
CA VAL A 598 12.45 41.20 48.91
C VAL A 598 12.40 39.84 49.64
N ALA A 599 13.53 39.39 50.21
CA ALA A 599 13.62 38.16 51.01
C ALA A 599 12.67 38.12 52.22
N ALA A 600 12.37 39.28 52.82
CA ALA A 600 11.41 39.40 53.93
C ALA A 600 9.95 39.17 53.50
N GLU A 601 9.63 39.45 52.23
CA GLU A 601 8.29 39.35 51.63
C GLU A 601 8.11 38.05 50.82
N VAL A 602 9.15 37.21 50.74
CA VAL A 602 9.16 35.95 49.98
C VAL A 602 7.95 35.05 50.23
N PRO A 603 7.52 34.78 51.47
CA PRO A 603 6.35 33.93 51.70
C PRO A 603 5.06 34.49 51.08
N ILE A 604 4.90 35.81 51.05
CA ILE A 604 3.73 36.51 50.49
C ILE A 604 3.80 36.51 48.97
N ILE A 605 5.00 36.74 48.41
CA ILE A 605 5.27 36.66 46.97
C ILE A 605 5.04 35.23 46.47
N THR A 606 5.59 34.22 47.13
CA THR A 606 5.39 32.80 46.78
C THR A 606 3.91 32.42 46.80
N ALA A 607 3.16 32.76 47.86
CA ALA A 607 1.72 32.48 47.95
C ALA A 607 0.89 33.22 46.87
N HIS A 608 1.33 34.38 46.41
CA HIS A 608 0.67 35.12 45.33
C HIS A 608 0.95 34.47 43.94
N LEU A 609 2.20 34.06 43.70
CA LEU A 609 2.62 33.41 42.46
C LEU A 609 2.06 31.97 42.32
N GLU A 610 1.70 31.31 43.42
CA GLU A 610 0.97 30.03 43.41
C GLU A 610 -0.42 30.13 42.74
N HIS A 611 -1.01 31.33 42.67
CA HIS A 611 -2.36 31.55 42.14
C HIS A 611 -2.41 32.38 40.84
N GLN A 612 -1.33 33.03 40.45
CA GLN A 612 -1.24 33.83 39.22
C GLN A 612 0.02 33.49 38.42
N SER A 613 -0.15 33.19 37.13
CA SER A 613 0.99 33.01 36.22
C SER A 613 1.74 34.34 36.07
N PRO A 614 3.05 34.39 36.39
CA PRO A 614 3.88 35.60 36.23
C PRO A 614 3.99 36.02 34.75
N VAL A 615 4.10 35.04 33.84
CA VAL A 615 4.12 35.27 32.39
C VAL A 615 2.79 35.86 31.91
N ARG A 616 1.65 35.41 32.45
CA ARG A 616 0.34 35.98 32.13
C ARG A 616 0.21 37.43 32.59
N ALA A 617 0.71 37.75 33.78
CA ALA A 617 0.71 39.12 34.29
C ALA A 617 1.54 40.04 33.38
N LEU A 618 2.71 39.56 32.94
CA LEU A 618 3.54 40.26 31.97
C LEU A 618 2.83 40.47 30.61
N PHE A 619 2.20 39.42 30.07
CA PHE A 619 1.46 39.51 28.81
C PHE A 619 0.27 40.46 28.90
N GLN A 620 -0.50 40.40 29.99
CA GLN A 620 -1.59 41.35 30.22
C GLN A 620 -1.05 42.78 30.27
N ARG A 621 0.07 43.01 30.97
CA ARG A 621 0.66 44.35 31.06
C ARG A 621 1.12 44.90 29.71
N ALA A 622 1.65 44.04 28.83
CA ALA A 622 1.93 44.38 27.45
C ALA A 622 0.65 44.76 26.68
N VAL A 623 -0.43 43.97 26.82
CA VAL A 623 -1.73 44.28 26.17
C VAL A 623 -2.37 45.55 26.74
N ASP A 624 -2.14 45.90 28.01
CA ASP A 624 -2.63 47.14 28.61
C ASP A 624 -2.02 48.40 27.95
N GLU A 625 -0.80 48.33 27.41
CA GLU A 625 -0.24 49.39 26.57
C GLU A 625 -1.06 49.60 25.30
N LEU A 626 -1.43 48.51 24.62
CA LEU A 626 -2.32 48.57 23.46
C LEU A 626 -3.71 49.13 23.82
N ILE A 627 -4.26 48.75 24.97
CA ILE A 627 -5.56 49.27 25.45
C ILE A 627 -5.49 50.77 25.73
N ARG A 628 -4.40 51.24 26.37
CA ARG A 628 -4.17 52.67 26.61
C ARG A 628 -4.08 53.46 25.31
N VAL A 629 -3.38 52.93 24.31
CA VAL A 629 -3.27 53.51 22.96
C VAL A 629 -4.63 53.60 22.25
N ILE A 630 -5.51 52.61 22.46
CA ILE A 630 -6.89 52.62 21.94
C ILE A 630 -7.71 53.74 22.59
N GLY A 631 -7.48 54.04 23.88
CA GLY A 631 -8.03 55.22 24.58
C GLY A 631 -9.56 55.27 24.65
N GLY A 632 -10.23 54.12 24.67
CA GLY A 632 -11.70 54.01 24.73
C GLY A 632 -12.43 54.35 23.42
N ASP A 633 -11.71 54.60 22.31
CA ASP A 633 -12.33 54.87 21.01
C ASP A 633 -12.77 53.55 20.34
N GLU A 634 -14.08 53.31 20.28
CA GLU A 634 -14.66 52.10 19.67
C GLU A 634 -14.23 51.90 18.22
N ARG A 635 -13.91 52.98 17.49
CA ARG A 635 -13.45 52.89 16.10
C ARG A 635 -12.00 52.42 16.03
N LYS A 636 -11.13 52.95 16.89
CA LYS A 636 -9.74 52.48 17.03
C LYS A 636 -9.73 51.00 17.46
N ARG A 637 -10.58 50.63 18.43
CA ARG A 637 -10.78 49.24 18.84
C ARG A 637 -11.25 48.35 17.67
N GLY A 638 -12.17 48.85 16.86
CA GLY A 638 -12.64 48.19 15.63
C GLY A 638 -11.53 47.94 14.60
N ILE A 639 -10.65 48.93 14.40
CA ILE A 639 -9.47 48.80 13.51
C ILE A 639 -8.54 47.68 14.02
N VAL A 640 -8.22 47.67 15.33
CA VAL A 640 -7.37 46.62 15.90
C VAL A 640 -8.02 45.25 15.72
N CYS A 641 -9.26 45.06 16.17
CA CYS A 641 -9.91 43.75 16.19
C CYS A 641 -10.23 43.21 14.78
N SER A 642 -10.70 44.06 13.88
CA SER A 642 -11.21 43.60 12.58
C SER A 642 -10.17 43.66 11.45
N ARG A 643 -9.14 44.52 11.58
CA ARG A 643 -8.17 44.79 10.51
C ARG A 643 -6.71 44.55 10.87
N TRP A 644 -6.28 44.79 12.11
CA TRP A 644 -4.92 44.39 12.51
C TRP A 644 -4.85 42.91 12.88
N LEU A 645 -5.87 42.42 13.59
CA LEU A 645 -6.02 41.01 13.94
C LEU A 645 -6.86 40.22 12.92
N GLY A 646 -7.54 40.92 12.01
CA GLY A 646 -8.41 40.34 10.98
C GLY A 646 -8.13 40.87 9.58
N GLY A 647 -8.91 40.45 8.58
CA GLY A 647 -8.72 40.82 7.17
C GLY A 647 -9.52 42.02 6.66
N ALA A 648 -10.17 42.79 7.54
CA ALA A 648 -11.12 43.83 7.10
C ALA A 648 -10.45 44.94 6.28
N THR A 649 -11.09 45.33 5.18
CA THR A 649 -10.65 46.45 4.34
C THR A 649 -11.04 47.79 4.94
N LEU A 650 -10.34 48.86 4.58
CA LEU A 650 -10.69 50.23 5.00
C LEU A 650 -12.14 50.60 4.61
N ASP A 651 -12.63 50.14 3.47
CA ASP A 651 -14.00 50.40 2.99
C ASP A 651 -15.05 49.66 3.84
N SER A 652 -14.76 48.42 4.25
CA SER A 652 -15.66 47.66 5.13
C SER A 652 -15.80 48.32 6.51
N LEU A 653 -14.70 48.83 7.07
CA LEU A 653 -14.72 49.56 8.34
C LEU A 653 -15.36 50.94 8.21
N GLY A 654 -15.14 51.62 7.08
CA GLY A 654 -15.81 52.89 6.79
C GLY A 654 -17.33 52.72 6.80
N THR A 655 -17.82 51.66 6.15
CA THR A 655 -19.24 51.31 6.15
C THR A 655 -19.76 50.98 7.55
N ALA A 656 -19.04 50.16 8.31
CA ALA A 656 -19.44 49.72 9.65
C ALA A 656 -19.55 50.88 10.67
N PHE A 657 -18.65 51.87 10.58
CA PHE A 657 -18.63 53.01 11.50
C PHE A 657 -19.31 54.27 10.95
N GLY A 658 -19.88 54.23 9.74
CA GLY A 658 -20.47 55.40 9.08
C GLY A 658 -19.43 56.50 8.76
N LEU A 659 -18.20 56.10 8.43
CA LEU A 659 -17.07 56.99 8.14
C LEU A 659 -16.54 56.78 6.72
N THR A 660 -15.86 57.80 6.19
CA THR A 660 -15.17 57.65 4.90
C THR A 660 -13.93 56.76 5.05
N ARG A 661 -13.56 56.06 3.97
CA ARG A 661 -12.30 55.29 3.86
C ARG A 661 -11.09 56.09 4.34
N GLU A 662 -11.01 57.35 3.92
CA GLU A 662 -9.91 58.25 4.28
C GLU A 662 -9.92 58.57 5.78
N ARG A 663 -11.09 58.70 6.41
CA ARG A 663 -11.18 58.92 7.85
C ARG A 663 -10.72 57.71 8.65
N ILE A 664 -11.06 56.49 8.22
CA ILE A 664 -10.54 55.25 8.84
C ILE A 664 -9.02 55.18 8.68
N ARG A 665 -8.48 55.51 7.50
CA ARG A 665 -7.03 55.55 7.26
C ARG A 665 -6.31 56.53 8.19
N GLN A 666 -6.88 57.71 8.41
CA GLN A 666 -6.33 58.69 9.37
C GLN A 666 -6.32 58.15 10.81
N LEU A 667 -7.40 57.51 11.24
CA LEU A 667 -7.49 56.90 12.57
C LEU A 667 -6.51 55.74 12.74
N GLU A 668 -6.36 54.89 11.72
CA GLU A 668 -5.39 53.79 11.70
C GLU A 668 -3.95 54.31 11.76
N ARG A 669 -3.65 55.38 10.99
CA ARG A 669 -2.33 56.01 11.02
C ARG A 669 -2.02 56.61 12.39
N GLN A 670 -2.98 57.35 12.98
CA GLN A 670 -2.81 57.92 14.31
C GLN A 670 -2.62 56.81 15.35
N LEU A 671 -3.44 55.75 15.29
CA LEU A 671 -3.32 54.59 16.16
C LEU A 671 -1.95 53.91 16.04
N ALA A 672 -1.39 53.77 14.83
CA ALA A 672 -0.06 53.23 14.62
C ALA A 672 1.05 54.15 15.16
N GLU A 673 0.93 55.47 14.97
CA GLU A 673 1.88 56.46 15.52
C GLU A 673 1.86 56.49 17.06
N ASP A 674 0.67 56.40 17.67
CA ASP A 674 0.48 56.34 19.13
C ASP A 674 1.03 55.00 19.67
N PHE A 675 0.72 53.89 19.01
CA PHE A 675 1.25 52.57 19.36
C PHE A 675 2.78 52.55 19.29
N GLU A 676 3.38 53.15 18.27
CA GLU A 676 4.83 53.15 18.12
C GLU A 676 5.55 53.83 19.30
N LYS A 677 4.93 54.85 19.89
CA LYS A 677 5.49 55.61 21.02
C LYS A 677 5.22 54.97 22.39
N ASP A 678 4.02 54.42 22.59
CA ASP A 678 3.51 54.09 23.93
C ASP A 678 3.39 52.57 24.20
N SER A 679 4.05 51.71 23.40
CA SER A 679 3.98 50.24 23.51
C SER A 679 5.34 49.53 23.68
N ALA A 680 6.25 50.14 24.45
CA ALA A 680 7.61 49.62 24.63
C ALA A 680 7.64 48.18 25.19
N LEU A 681 6.86 47.88 26.24
CA LEU A 681 6.81 46.54 26.83
C LEU A 681 6.19 45.54 25.86
N PHE A 682 5.15 45.93 25.13
CA PHE A 682 4.55 45.06 24.11
C PHE A 682 5.59 44.60 23.09
N LYS A 683 6.40 45.53 22.58
CA LYS A 683 7.45 45.23 21.59
C LYS A 683 8.52 44.31 22.17
N GLU A 684 8.93 44.55 23.41
CA GLU A 684 9.90 43.72 24.12
C GLU A 684 9.39 42.30 24.37
N VAL A 685 8.12 42.14 24.77
CA VAL A 685 7.48 40.83 24.92
C VAL A 685 7.39 40.09 23.58
N VAL A 686 6.98 40.78 22.51
CA VAL A 686 6.96 40.20 21.15
C VAL A 686 8.38 39.76 20.75
N ALA A 687 9.39 40.58 20.98
CA ALA A 687 10.78 40.24 20.67
C ALA A 687 11.29 39.03 21.46
N ALA A 688 10.94 38.92 22.74
CA ALA A 688 11.30 37.78 23.59
C ALA A 688 10.60 36.48 23.14
N VAL A 689 9.31 36.53 22.80
CA VAL A 689 8.59 35.39 22.21
C VAL A 689 9.22 35.01 20.87
N SER A 690 9.55 35.98 20.01
CA SER A 690 10.24 35.74 18.73
C SER A 690 11.57 35.04 18.94
N LYS A 691 12.40 35.50 19.89
CA LYS A 691 13.72 34.92 20.16
C LYS A 691 13.65 33.44 20.50
N ARG A 692 12.60 32.99 21.19
CA ARG A 692 12.37 31.59 21.55
C ARG A 692 11.88 30.73 20.39
N ALA A 693 11.23 31.34 19.40
CA ALA A 693 10.67 30.66 18.24
C ALA A 693 11.57 30.68 16.99
N ARG A 694 12.68 31.43 17.00
CA ARG A 694 13.55 31.60 15.82
C ARG A 694 14.40 30.34 15.52
N PRO A 695 14.67 30.07 14.23
CA PRO A 695 14.04 30.70 13.05
C PRO A 695 12.67 30.07 12.72
N ILE A 696 12.42 28.85 13.20
CA ILE A 696 11.15 28.13 13.09
C ILE A 696 10.87 27.31 14.36
N LEU A 697 9.60 27.14 14.72
CA LEU A 697 9.18 26.32 15.86
C LEU A 697 7.76 25.75 15.66
N PRO A 698 7.47 24.49 15.99
CA PRO A 698 6.10 24.00 15.99
C PRO A 698 5.24 24.81 16.96
N VAL A 699 4.05 25.25 16.52
CA VAL A 699 3.14 26.05 17.36
C VAL A 699 2.79 25.29 18.64
N ASP A 700 2.60 23.96 18.57
CA ASP A 700 2.26 23.15 19.74
C ASP A 700 3.42 23.02 20.74
N GLU A 701 4.67 23.12 20.29
CA GLU A 701 5.83 23.20 21.18
C GLU A 701 5.86 24.54 21.90
N LEU A 702 5.64 25.65 21.18
CA LEU A 702 5.54 26.96 21.82
C LEU A 702 4.37 27.03 22.81
N ARG A 703 3.23 26.40 22.52
CA ARG A 703 2.07 26.35 23.42
C ARG A 703 2.35 25.55 24.69
N ARG A 704 3.12 24.46 24.61
CA ARG A 704 3.54 23.70 25.79
C ARG A 704 4.49 24.52 26.66
N ASP A 705 5.44 25.22 26.05
CA ASP A 705 6.43 26.04 26.75
C ASP A 705 5.86 27.33 27.33
N LEU A 706 4.92 27.95 26.63
CA LEU A 706 4.28 29.22 26.98
C LEU A 706 2.74 29.09 26.89
N PRO A 707 2.11 28.36 27.82
CA PRO A 707 0.67 28.08 27.79
C PRO A 707 -0.19 29.34 27.95
N ASP A 708 0.39 30.44 28.44
CA ASP A 708 -0.31 31.72 28.53
C ASP A 708 -0.55 32.37 27.15
N LEU A 709 0.15 31.95 26.09
CA LEU A 709 -0.11 32.44 24.73
C LEU A 709 -1.50 32.07 24.21
N VAL A 710 -2.08 30.95 24.65
CA VAL A 710 -3.45 30.54 24.23
C VAL A 710 -4.55 31.13 25.10
N ARG A 711 -4.20 31.91 26.14
CA ARG A 711 -5.17 32.60 26.99
C ARG A 711 -5.65 33.87 26.30
N LYS A 712 -6.90 34.25 26.57
CA LYS A 712 -7.50 35.49 26.07
C LYS A 712 -7.47 36.56 27.17
N PRO A 713 -6.95 37.77 26.91
CA PRO A 713 -7.20 38.92 27.78
C PRO A 713 -8.70 39.26 27.76
N ALA A 714 -9.21 39.87 28.83
CA ALA A 714 -10.65 40.13 28.97
C ALA A 714 -11.18 41.10 27.90
N GLU A 715 -10.31 41.95 27.37
CA GLU A 715 -10.65 43.03 26.47
C GLU A 715 -10.70 42.61 24.99
N PHE A 716 -10.18 41.45 24.62
CA PHE A 716 -10.12 41.00 23.22
C PHE A 716 -10.68 39.59 23.07
N ASP A 717 -11.36 39.33 21.95
CA ASP A 717 -11.77 37.97 21.56
C ASP A 717 -10.66 37.22 20.79
N ALA A 718 -9.40 37.58 21.06
CA ALA A 718 -8.21 36.98 20.50
C ALA A 718 -7.28 36.56 21.65
N THR A 719 -6.53 35.50 21.47
CA THR A 719 -5.51 35.03 22.43
C THR A 719 -4.30 35.96 22.44
N PHE A 720 -3.49 35.93 23.51
CA PHE A 720 -2.23 36.67 23.55
C PHE A 720 -1.33 36.35 22.34
N GLY A 721 -1.26 35.09 21.94
CA GLY A 721 -0.52 34.65 20.76
C GLY A 721 -1.05 35.25 19.45
N GLU A 722 -2.38 35.28 19.26
CA GLU A 722 -3.00 35.93 18.08
C GLU A 722 -2.73 37.44 18.06
N ILE A 723 -2.78 38.09 19.23
CA ILE A 723 -2.51 39.53 19.37
C ILE A 723 -1.04 39.84 19.03
N PHE A 724 -0.10 39.11 19.63
CA PHE A 724 1.33 39.30 19.39
C PHE A 724 1.72 38.98 17.95
N THR A 725 1.12 37.95 17.33
CA THR A 725 1.34 37.62 15.92
C THR A 725 0.80 38.71 14.98
N GLY A 726 -0.49 39.07 15.14
CA GLY A 726 -1.16 40.00 14.22
C GLY A 726 -0.64 41.43 14.28
N ILE A 727 -0.22 41.89 15.46
CA ILE A 727 0.27 43.27 15.67
C ILE A 727 1.80 43.33 15.59
N GLY A 728 2.50 42.38 16.20
CA GLY A 728 3.96 42.35 16.22
C GLY A 728 4.59 42.08 14.87
N LYS A 729 3.93 41.29 14.01
CA LYS A 729 4.34 40.99 12.62
C LYS A 729 5.80 40.56 12.47
N GLN A 730 6.40 39.95 13.49
CA GLN A 730 7.78 39.44 13.44
C GLN A 730 7.87 38.01 12.87
N TRP A 731 6.75 37.30 12.87
CA TRP A 731 6.63 35.92 12.40
C TRP A 731 5.25 35.71 11.79
N GLU A 732 5.10 34.59 11.09
CA GLU A 732 3.83 34.08 10.59
C GLU A 732 3.60 32.65 11.09
N VAL A 733 2.35 32.19 10.99
CA VAL A 733 2.00 30.80 11.29
C VAL A 733 1.66 30.10 9.97
N VAL A 734 2.48 29.13 9.57
CA VAL A 734 2.34 28.35 8.33
C VAL A 734 2.28 26.87 8.68
N ASN A 735 1.20 26.18 8.31
CA ASN A 735 1.04 24.73 8.51
C ASN A 735 1.32 24.25 9.95
N GLY A 736 0.93 25.04 10.95
CA GLY A 736 1.17 24.71 12.37
C GLY A 736 2.58 25.02 12.88
N TRP A 737 3.39 25.72 12.09
CA TRP A 737 4.71 26.22 12.45
C TRP A 737 4.71 27.73 12.59
N LEU A 738 5.40 28.22 13.61
CA LEU A 738 5.87 29.58 13.67
C LEU A 738 7.09 29.71 12.77
N VAL A 739 6.98 30.60 11.80
CA VAL A 739 8.02 30.84 10.80
C VAL A 739 8.43 32.30 10.88
N PHE A 740 9.71 32.55 11.12
CA PHE A 740 10.24 33.90 11.11
C PHE A 740 10.16 34.50 9.71
N ASN A 741 9.79 35.78 9.61
CA ASN A 741 9.63 36.43 8.32
C ASN A 741 10.92 36.37 7.49
N GLY A 742 10.81 35.90 6.25
CA GLY A 742 11.95 35.71 5.34
C GLY A 742 12.62 34.34 5.42
N PHE A 743 12.29 33.49 6.39
CA PHE A 743 12.85 32.13 6.48
C PHE A 743 12.50 31.28 5.26
N THR A 744 11.23 31.23 4.86
CA THR A 744 10.79 30.45 3.69
C THR A 744 11.48 30.90 2.40
N GLN A 745 11.69 32.21 2.25
CA GLN A 745 12.45 32.75 1.12
C GLN A 745 13.92 32.32 1.18
N ALA A 746 14.57 32.45 2.34
CA ALA A 746 15.95 32.03 2.53
C ALA A 746 16.15 30.51 2.30
N LEU A 747 15.18 29.69 2.72
CA LEU A 747 15.15 28.25 2.47
C LEU A 747 15.09 27.97 0.96
N SER A 748 14.16 28.60 0.24
CA SER A 748 14.03 28.43 -1.21
C SER A 748 15.29 28.87 -1.98
N GLU A 749 15.90 30.00 -1.58
CA GLU A 749 17.14 30.50 -2.18
C GLU A 749 18.31 29.54 -1.95
N LYS A 750 18.45 28.99 -0.74
CA LYS A 750 19.50 28.01 -0.42
C LYS A 750 19.30 26.67 -1.08
N LEU A 751 18.07 26.15 -1.12
CA LEU A 751 17.75 24.93 -1.86
C LEU A 751 18.15 25.06 -3.33
N THR A 752 17.92 26.24 -3.93
CA THR A 752 18.32 26.51 -5.32
C THR A 752 19.83 26.64 -5.49
N THR A 753 20.52 27.25 -4.51
CA THR A 753 21.96 27.55 -4.59
C THR A 753 22.84 26.34 -4.28
N LEU A 754 22.41 25.47 -3.36
CA LEU A 754 23.16 24.31 -2.90
C LEU A 754 22.82 23.03 -3.68
N ALA A 755 21.75 23.01 -4.46
CA ALA A 755 21.38 21.83 -5.24
C ALA A 755 22.46 21.53 -6.29
N ASP A 756 22.92 20.29 -6.29
CA ASP A 756 23.78 19.77 -7.35
C ASP A 756 23.00 19.53 -8.65
N ASP A 757 23.70 19.02 -9.68
CA ASP A 757 23.10 18.73 -10.98
C ASP A 757 21.99 17.66 -10.89
N HIS A 758 22.02 16.81 -9.85
CA HIS A 758 21.02 15.77 -9.55
C HIS A 758 19.87 16.28 -8.68
N GLY A 759 19.91 17.55 -8.26
CA GLY A 759 18.89 18.17 -7.42
C GLY A 759 18.96 17.77 -5.95
N ILE A 760 20.12 17.35 -5.47
CA ILE A 760 20.36 16.91 -4.09
C ILE A 760 20.99 18.04 -3.28
N VAL A 761 20.51 18.23 -2.04
CA VAL A 761 21.08 19.16 -1.06
C VAL A 761 21.28 18.42 0.26
N ARG A 762 22.44 18.56 0.91
CA ARG A 762 22.63 18.03 2.27
C ARG A 762 21.87 18.86 3.29
N ILE A 763 21.09 18.21 4.14
CA ILE A 763 20.28 18.91 5.13
C ILE A 763 21.15 19.62 6.19
N ASP A 764 22.31 19.06 6.54
CA ASP A 764 23.28 19.70 7.45
C ASP A 764 23.74 21.07 6.94
N GLU A 765 24.08 21.16 5.65
CA GLU A 765 24.57 22.40 5.03
C GLU A 765 23.45 23.43 4.91
N LEU A 766 22.25 22.96 4.61
CA LEU A 766 21.04 23.78 4.55
C LEU A 766 20.70 24.34 5.94
N ALA A 767 20.78 23.50 6.97
CA ALA A 767 20.48 23.82 8.37
C ALA A 767 21.45 24.86 8.94
N VAL A 768 22.76 24.66 8.75
CA VAL A 768 23.80 25.63 9.15
C VAL A 768 23.56 26.99 8.50
N GLY A 769 23.22 27.00 7.21
CA GLY A 769 22.94 28.23 6.49
C GLY A 769 21.69 28.98 6.96
N LEU A 770 20.72 28.26 7.52
CA LEU A 770 19.42 28.78 7.98
C LEU A 770 19.37 29.01 9.50
N GLU A 771 20.47 28.78 10.21
CA GLU A 771 20.56 28.89 11.68
C GLU A 771 19.50 28.02 12.40
N VAL A 772 19.26 26.82 11.89
CA VAL A 772 18.30 25.82 12.44
C VAL A 772 18.99 24.47 12.61
N THR A 773 18.49 23.59 13.47
CA THR A 773 19.05 22.22 13.56
C THR A 773 18.57 21.34 12.40
N PRO A 774 19.36 20.36 11.96
CA PRO A 774 18.99 19.45 10.87
C PRO A 774 17.64 18.75 11.12
N GLU A 775 17.42 18.24 12.32
CA GLU A 775 16.21 17.50 12.70
C GLU A 775 14.98 18.41 12.66
N ARG A 776 15.14 19.66 13.08
CA ARG A 776 14.06 20.65 13.09
C ARG A 776 13.69 21.07 11.67
N LEU A 777 14.70 21.23 10.82
CA LEU A 777 14.50 21.55 9.42
C LEU A 777 13.83 20.40 8.66
N GLU A 778 14.25 19.16 8.93
CA GLU A 778 13.61 17.96 8.39
C GLU A 778 12.13 17.92 8.73
N GLN A 779 11.79 18.06 10.01
CA GLN A 779 10.40 18.10 10.46
C GLN A 779 9.58 19.18 9.75
N TYR A 780 10.14 20.36 9.56
CA TYR A 780 9.48 21.45 8.84
C TYR A 780 9.26 21.13 7.36
N ILE A 781 10.27 20.57 6.69
CA ILE A 781 10.17 20.20 5.27
C ILE A 781 9.13 19.09 5.07
N VAL A 782 9.18 18.03 5.88
CA VAL A 782 8.28 16.88 5.79
C VAL A 782 6.83 17.25 6.07
N THR A 783 6.59 18.25 6.91
CA THR A 783 5.23 18.72 7.24
C THR A 783 4.72 19.82 6.31
N ASN A 784 5.53 20.29 5.35
CA ASN A 784 5.20 21.39 4.45
C ASN A 784 5.23 20.96 2.97
N ASP A 785 4.12 20.35 2.54
CA ASP A 785 3.91 19.85 1.17
C ASP A 785 4.02 20.95 0.08
N GLU A 786 3.87 22.22 0.44
CA GLU A 786 3.94 23.34 -0.52
C GLU A 786 5.35 23.55 -1.08
N LEU A 787 6.39 23.06 -0.38
CA LEU A 787 7.79 23.22 -0.79
C LEU A 787 8.15 22.37 -2.02
N LYS A 788 7.34 21.37 -2.39
CA LYS A 788 7.59 20.45 -3.52
C LYS A 788 8.99 19.84 -3.51
N VAL A 789 9.48 19.50 -2.33
CA VAL A 789 10.73 18.76 -2.10
C VAL A 789 10.43 17.48 -1.33
N ALA A 790 11.37 16.54 -1.31
CA ALA A 790 11.29 15.36 -0.44
C ALA A 790 12.55 15.25 0.40
N VAL A 791 12.45 14.61 1.56
CA VAL A 791 13.62 14.24 2.37
C VAL A 791 13.89 12.75 2.17
N LEU A 792 15.16 12.41 1.94
CA LEU A 792 15.65 11.04 1.91
C LEU A 792 16.94 10.98 2.73
N ASP A 793 16.89 10.28 3.86
CA ASP A 793 17.96 10.25 4.86
C ASP A 793 18.45 11.67 5.21
N ASN A 794 19.72 11.97 4.95
CA ASN A 794 20.35 13.26 5.26
C ASN A 794 20.29 14.27 4.10
N TYR A 795 19.42 14.03 3.11
CA TYR A 795 19.35 14.79 1.87
C TYR A 795 17.94 15.32 1.58
N VAL A 796 17.90 16.52 1.00
CA VAL A 796 16.69 17.15 0.46
C VAL A 796 16.73 17.06 -1.07
N LEU A 797 15.69 16.46 -1.64
CA LEU A 797 15.50 16.27 -3.07
C LEU A 797 14.64 17.40 -3.63
N THR A 798 15.23 18.23 -4.49
CA THR A 798 14.55 19.38 -5.12
C THR A 798 13.77 19.01 -6.39
N LYS A 799 14.07 17.86 -6.99
CA LYS A 799 13.45 17.39 -8.24
C LYS A 799 12.59 16.14 -7.99
N VAL A 800 11.37 16.32 -7.51
CA VAL A 800 10.45 15.21 -7.15
C VAL A 800 9.26 15.03 -8.10
N GLY A 801 9.20 15.83 -9.17
CA GLY A 801 8.06 15.92 -10.08
C GLY A 801 7.84 14.69 -10.98
N SER A 802 8.88 13.88 -11.22
CA SER A 802 8.82 12.72 -12.11
C SER A 802 9.52 11.49 -11.50
N TYR A 803 9.20 10.29 -11.99
CA TYR A 803 9.90 9.06 -11.57
C TYR A 803 11.38 9.12 -11.92
N GLN A 804 11.70 9.69 -13.09
CA GLN A 804 13.06 9.84 -13.59
C GLN A 804 13.91 10.71 -12.68
N ASP A 805 13.38 11.88 -12.28
CA ASP A 805 14.14 12.80 -11.44
C ASP A 805 14.43 12.20 -10.07
N ARG A 806 13.44 11.53 -9.48
CA ARG A 806 13.64 10.82 -8.21
C ARG A 806 14.66 9.70 -8.34
N ALA A 807 14.61 8.93 -9.43
CA ALA A 807 15.56 7.86 -9.68
C ALA A 807 17.00 8.37 -9.85
N VAL A 808 17.17 9.50 -10.54
CA VAL A 808 18.48 10.16 -10.68
C VAL A 808 19.02 10.55 -9.31
N SER A 809 18.20 11.16 -8.45
CA SER A 809 18.64 11.54 -7.11
C SER A 809 18.98 10.33 -6.23
N VAL A 810 18.16 9.28 -6.26
CA VAL A 810 18.41 8.05 -5.48
C VAL A 810 19.70 7.36 -5.91
N LEU A 811 19.93 7.24 -7.23
CA LEU A 811 21.16 6.64 -7.77
C LEU A 811 22.38 7.48 -7.42
N ALA A 812 22.29 8.82 -7.50
CA ALA A 812 23.38 9.71 -7.12
C ALA A 812 23.72 9.60 -5.62
N ILE A 813 22.73 9.44 -4.74
CA ILE A 813 22.95 9.26 -3.30
C ILE A 813 23.62 7.91 -3.00
N ASN A 814 23.16 6.83 -3.61
CA ASN A 814 23.67 5.49 -3.33
C ASN A 814 25.04 5.22 -4.00
N GLY A 815 25.30 5.84 -5.16
CA GLY A 815 26.59 5.73 -5.85
C GLY A 815 26.84 4.40 -6.55
N GLU A 816 25.85 3.51 -6.63
CA GLU A 816 25.95 2.21 -7.30
C GLU A 816 24.68 1.83 -8.09
N PRO A 817 24.77 0.89 -9.06
CA PRO A 817 23.61 0.49 -9.86
C PRO A 817 22.55 -0.24 -9.04
N MET A 818 21.30 0.23 -9.10
CA MET A 818 20.18 -0.29 -8.31
C MET A 818 19.09 -0.90 -9.18
N THR A 819 18.32 -1.84 -8.65
CA THR A 819 17.13 -2.37 -9.34
C THR A 819 16.03 -1.32 -9.36
N ALA A 820 15.13 -1.39 -10.35
CA ALA A 820 13.97 -0.49 -10.38
C ALA A 820 13.09 -0.64 -9.13
N GLU A 821 13.04 -1.83 -8.53
CA GLU A 821 12.34 -2.09 -7.26
C GLU A 821 13.02 -1.38 -6.09
N ALA A 822 14.33 -1.56 -5.90
CA ALA A 822 15.07 -0.91 -4.82
C ALA A 822 15.02 0.63 -4.90
N ILE A 823 15.08 1.19 -6.11
CA ILE A 823 14.91 2.64 -6.33
C ILE A 823 13.52 3.10 -5.85
N MET A 824 12.47 2.33 -6.15
CA MET A 824 11.10 2.70 -5.79
C MET A 824 10.79 2.47 -4.31
N ASP A 825 11.37 1.44 -3.69
CA ASP A 825 11.25 1.18 -2.26
C ASP A 825 11.89 2.29 -1.44
N THR A 826 13.06 2.76 -1.87
CA THR A 826 13.77 3.91 -1.26
C THR A 826 12.90 5.18 -1.29
N LEU A 827 12.01 5.32 -2.27
CA LEU A 827 11.14 6.50 -2.45
C LEU A 827 9.74 6.35 -1.80
N GLY A 828 9.47 5.25 -1.09
CA GLY A 828 8.18 5.02 -0.42
C GLY A 828 7.05 4.57 -1.35
N GLY A 829 7.37 4.00 -2.52
CA GLY A 829 6.44 3.20 -3.33
C GLY A 829 6.23 3.63 -4.78
N GLY A 830 5.58 2.75 -5.54
CA GLY A 830 5.23 2.90 -6.95
C GLY A 830 5.33 1.55 -7.67
N SER A 831 5.00 1.52 -8.97
CA SER A 831 5.12 0.29 -9.76
C SER A 831 6.52 0.18 -10.34
N PRO A 832 7.34 -0.83 -9.95
CA PRO A 832 8.69 -1.01 -10.52
C PRO A 832 8.65 -1.18 -12.04
N ARG A 833 7.58 -1.79 -12.56
CA ARG A 833 7.37 -1.97 -14.00
C ARG A 833 7.12 -0.65 -14.72
N SER A 834 6.32 0.24 -14.13
CA SER A 834 6.06 1.57 -14.71
C SER A 834 7.31 2.45 -14.62
N ALA A 835 8.02 2.38 -13.49
CA ALA A 835 9.28 3.08 -13.28
C ALA A 835 10.34 2.64 -14.30
N SER A 836 10.54 1.33 -14.48
CA SER A 836 11.48 0.80 -15.48
C SER A 836 11.18 1.28 -16.90
N ASN A 837 9.90 1.38 -17.30
CA ASN A 837 9.53 1.91 -18.62
C ASN A 837 9.87 3.40 -18.77
N GLN A 838 9.71 4.17 -17.68
CA GLN A 838 10.03 5.60 -17.64
C GLN A 838 11.54 5.84 -17.59
N PHE A 839 12.31 4.94 -16.97
CA PHE A 839 13.77 5.01 -16.94
C PHE A 839 14.36 4.73 -18.32
N SER A 840 13.79 3.79 -19.09
CA SER A 840 14.26 3.46 -20.45
C SER A 840 14.21 4.62 -21.45
N ILE A 841 13.41 5.65 -21.17
CA ILE A 841 13.28 6.81 -22.07
C ILE A 841 14.08 8.04 -21.57
N ASP A 842 14.66 7.98 -20.37
CA ASP A 842 15.44 9.10 -19.83
C ASP A 842 16.92 8.97 -20.22
N PRO A 843 17.52 9.97 -20.89
CA PRO A 843 18.91 9.89 -21.33
C PRO A 843 19.93 9.88 -20.17
N ARG A 844 19.54 10.29 -18.95
CA ARG A 844 20.40 10.30 -17.76
C ARG A 844 20.51 8.92 -17.11
N LEU A 845 19.64 7.98 -17.48
CA LEU A 845 19.57 6.65 -16.90
C LEU A 845 19.96 5.60 -17.94
N THR A 846 20.90 4.73 -17.58
CA THR A 846 21.33 3.61 -18.42
C THR A 846 20.98 2.30 -17.74
N LYS A 847 20.35 1.39 -18.49
CA LYS A 847 20.14 0.02 -18.03
C LYS A 847 21.45 -0.75 -18.17
N VAL A 848 21.96 -1.32 -17.09
CA VAL A 848 23.31 -1.96 -17.05
C VAL A 848 23.25 -3.49 -16.92
N SER A 849 22.10 -4.02 -16.52
CA SER A 849 21.84 -5.45 -16.36
C SER A 849 20.37 -5.77 -16.70
N ALA A 850 19.91 -7.00 -16.47
CA ALA A 850 18.52 -7.39 -16.73
C ALA A 850 17.48 -6.51 -15.99
N ASP A 851 17.84 -6.00 -14.81
CA ASP A 851 16.94 -5.31 -13.88
C ASP A 851 17.55 -4.06 -13.20
N GLN A 852 18.86 -3.80 -13.35
CA GLN A 852 19.53 -2.65 -12.75
C GLN A 852 19.70 -1.45 -13.69
N TRP A 853 19.68 -0.29 -13.05
CA TRP A 853 19.81 1.04 -13.62
C TRP A 853 20.95 1.78 -12.96
N ALA A 854 21.65 2.59 -13.74
CA ALA A 854 22.76 3.43 -13.31
C ALA A 854 22.65 4.82 -13.94
N LEU A 855 23.36 5.80 -13.39
CA LEU A 855 23.52 7.09 -14.07
C LEU A 855 24.39 6.91 -15.32
N THR A 856 23.95 7.48 -16.44
CA THR A 856 24.67 7.37 -17.72
C THR A 856 26.10 7.90 -17.64
N GLU A 857 26.34 8.93 -16.83
CA GLU A 857 27.67 9.53 -16.62
C GLU A 857 28.68 8.59 -15.95
N TRP A 858 28.23 7.53 -15.26
CA TRP A 858 29.11 6.52 -14.66
C TRP A 858 29.80 5.65 -15.72
N GLY A 859 29.39 5.75 -16.99
CA GLY A 859 30.09 5.12 -18.12
C GLY A 859 29.95 3.61 -18.22
N HIS A 860 28.91 3.03 -17.60
CA HIS A 860 28.60 1.61 -17.73
C HIS A 860 28.14 1.24 -19.15
N GLU A 861 28.40 0.00 -19.54
CA GLU A 861 27.89 -0.55 -20.81
C GLU A 861 26.37 -0.72 -20.76
N GLU A 862 25.66 -0.19 -21.77
CA GLU A 862 24.22 -0.32 -21.89
C GLU A 862 23.81 -1.78 -22.20
N PHE A 863 22.92 -2.32 -21.37
CA PHE A 863 22.28 -3.62 -21.56
C PHE A 863 20.84 -3.46 -22.06
N LYS A 864 20.61 -3.79 -23.34
CA LYS A 864 19.27 -3.77 -23.97
C LYS A 864 18.54 -5.10 -23.82
N SER A 865 19.20 -6.17 -24.25
CA SER A 865 18.67 -7.54 -24.21
C SER A 865 19.82 -8.54 -24.34
N ILE A 866 19.59 -9.80 -23.96
CA ILE A 866 20.57 -10.89 -24.14
C ILE A 866 20.99 -10.99 -25.61
N ALA A 867 20.03 -10.93 -26.54
CA ALA A 867 20.34 -11.02 -27.96
C ALA A 867 21.18 -9.84 -28.46
N SER A 868 20.79 -8.60 -28.14
CA SER A 868 21.56 -7.41 -28.52
C SER A 868 22.98 -7.44 -27.93
N TRP A 869 23.11 -7.92 -26.70
CA TRP A 869 24.38 -8.04 -26.02
C TRP A 869 25.30 -9.09 -26.68
N ILE A 870 24.76 -10.27 -27.01
CA ILE A 870 25.48 -11.30 -27.77
C ILE A 870 25.88 -10.77 -29.16
N SER A 871 24.99 -10.07 -29.87
CA SER A 871 25.31 -9.43 -31.16
C SER A 871 26.46 -8.44 -31.06
N THR A 872 26.44 -7.54 -30.06
CA THR A 872 27.53 -6.58 -29.84
C THR A 872 28.85 -7.29 -29.55
N ARG A 873 28.82 -8.38 -28.78
CA ARG A 873 30.01 -9.20 -28.49
C ARG A 873 30.53 -9.95 -29.70
N LEU A 874 29.65 -10.47 -30.55
CA LEU A 874 30.02 -11.09 -31.83
C LEU A 874 30.63 -10.07 -32.79
N ALA A 875 30.03 -8.89 -32.92
CA ALA A 875 30.53 -7.82 -33.78
C ALA A 875 31.90 -7.30 -33.32
N ALA A 876 32.17 -7.30 -32.02
CA ALA A 876 33.46 -6.93 -31.43
C ALA A 876 34.47 -8.10 -31.40
N SER A 877 34.05 -9.33 -31.72
CA SER A 877 34.94 -10.49 -31.63
C SER A 877 35.96 -10.50 -32.76
N THR A 878 37.20 -10.80 -32.42
CA THR A 878 38.29 -11.03 -33.39
C THR A 878 38.40 -12.50 -33.80
N ARG A 879 37.64 -13.41 -33.17
CA ARG A 879 37.61 -14.83 -33.53
C ARG A 879 36.59 -15.06 -34.63
N THR A 880 36.94 -15.92 -35.58
CA THR A 880 36.04 -16.40 -36.62
C THR A 880 35.81 -17.89 -36.50
N HIS A 881 34.71 -18.37 -37.07
CA HIS A 881 34.39 -19.78 -37.21
C HIS A 881 33.97 -20.05 -38.65
N THR A 882 34.40 -21.19 -39.20
CA THR A 882 34.12 -21.55 -40.59
C THR A 882 32.77 -22.26 -40.67
N VAL A 883 31.84 -21.69 -41.43
CA VAL A 883 30.52 -22.25 -41.74
C VAL A 883 30.56 -22.76 -43.18
N VAL A 884 30.11 -24.00 -43.40
CA VAL A 884 29.94 -24.55 -44.75
C VAL A 884 28.47 -24.43 -45.11
N ASP A 885 28.16 -23.79 -46.24
CA ASP A 885 26.80 -23.72 -46.77
C ASP A 885 26.40 -25.03 -47.49
N ALA A 886 25.11 -25.18 -47.81
CA ALA A 886 24.54 -26.34 -48.50
C ALA A 886 25.05 -26.52 -49.93
N ALA A 887 25.70 -25.50 -50.50
CA ALA A 887 26.40 -25.58 -51.78
C ALA A 887 27.86 -26.05 -51.64
N GLY A 888 28.35 -26.28 -50.41
CA GLY A 888 29.70 -26.72 -50.10
C GLY A 888 30.73 -25.58 -50.03
N SER A 889 30.30 -24.32 -50.07
CA SER A 889 31.17 -23.14 -49.91
C SER A 889 31.46 -22.91 -48.44
N SER A 890 32.73 -22.70 -48.09
CA SER A 890 33.14 -22.32 -46.74
C SER A 890 33.18 -20.79 -46.61
N GLN A 891 32.49 -20.26 -45.60
CA GLN A 891 32.49 -18.85 -45.20
C GLN A 891 33.00 -18.70 -43.77
N GLU A 892 33.89 -17.74 -43.51
CA GLU A 892 34.24 -17.34 -42.15
C GLU A 892 33.23 -16.33 -41.60
N VAL A 893 32.73 -16.56 -40.39
CA VAL A 893 31.83 -15.65 -39.67
C VAL A 893 32.40 -15.32 -38.28
N PRO A 894 32.13 -14.12 -37.74
CA PRO A 894 32.52 -13.78 -36.37
C PRO A 894 31.94 -14.76 -35.34
N ALA A 895 32.74 -15.13 -34.36
CA ALA A 895 32.40 -16.14 -33.36
C ALA A 895 32.87 -15.74 -31.97
N ILE A 896 32.14 -16.13 -30.92
CA ILE A 896 32.57 -15.96 -29.53
C ILE A 896 32.38 -17.27 -28.76
N ALA A 897 33.30 -17.59 -27.86
CA ALA A 897 33.20 -18.82 -27.09
C ALA A 897 32.03 -18.73 -26.10
N LEU A 898 31.20 -19.77 -26.00
CA LEU A 898 30.02 -19.76 -25.14
C LEU A 898 30.39 -19.55 -23.67
N ASN A 899 31.49 -20.14 -23.20
CA ASN A 899 32.00 -19.95 -21.84
C ASN A 899 32.36 -18.49 -21.53
N GLU A 900 32.82 -17.71 -22.50
CA GLU A 900 33.09 -16.28 -22.33
C GLU A 900 31.81 -15.48 -22.12
N LEU A 901 30.71 -15.87 -22.78
CA LEU A 901 29.40 -15.28 -22.53
C LEU A 901 28.85 -15.68 -21.15
N LEU A 902 29.02 -16.95 -20.75
CA LEU A 902 28.54 -17.45 -19.45
C LEU A 902 29.29 -16.83 -18.27
N ALA A 903 30.58 -16.52 -18.41
CA ALA A 903 31.35 -15.83 -17.39
C ALA A 903 30.82 -14.42 -17.06
N GLN A 904 29.87 -13.88 -17.83
CA GLN A 904 29.23 -12.59 -17.61
C GLN A 904 27.81 -12.71 -17.04
N ALA A 905 27.32 -13.94 -16.80
CA ALA A 905 25.97 -14.21 -16.30
C ALA A 905 25.68 -13.51 -14.97
N GLU A 906 26.60 -13.62 -14.00
CA GLU A 906 26.48 -13.00 -12.68
C GLU A 906 26.44 -11.46 -12.79
N ARG A 907 27.38 -10.87 -13.54
CA ARG A 907 27.43 -9.41 -13.77
C ARG A 907 26.13 -8.87 -14.38
N LEU A 908 25.55 -9.61 -15.33
CA LEU A 908 24.32 -9.21 -16.01
C LEU A 908 23.05 -9.58 -15.23
N ARG A 909 23.18 -10.34 -14.13
CA ARG A 909 22.07 -10.91 -13.35
C ARG A 909 21.11 -11.73 -14.22
N ILE A 910 21.68 -12.56 -15.10
CA ILE A 910 20.95 -13.42 -16.04
C ILE A 910 21.37 -14.85 -15.79
N SER A 911 20.41 -15.79 -15.79
CA SER A 911 20.76 -17.20 -15.65
C SER A 911 21.64 -17.68 -16.80
N GLU A 912 22.64 -18.52 -16.50
CA GLU A 912 23.44 -19.19 -17.54
C GLU A 912 22.55 -19.94 -18.55
N LEU A 913 21.45 -20.52 -18.07
CA LEU A 913 20.49 -21.24 -18.91
C LEU A 913 19.88 -20.31 -19.97
N SER A 914 19.50 -19.09 -19.60
CA SER A 914 18.97 -18.09 -20.54
C SER A 914 20.03 -17.71 -21.58
N ILE A 915 21.28 -17.48 -21.17
CA ILE A 915 22.37 -17.18 -22.12
C ILE A 915 22.56 -18.35 -23.11
N ARG A 916 22.57 -19.60 -22.63
CA ARG A 916 22.66 -20.80 -23.49
C ARG A 916 21.48 -20.90 -24.45
N GLN A 917 20.26 -20.65 -23.98
CA GLN A 917 19.07 -20.69 -24.82
C GLN A 917 19.11 -19.67 -25.94
N TYR A 918 19.53 -18.43 -25.65
CA TYR A 918 19.69 -17.39 -26.67
C TYR A 918 20.86 -17.69 -27.60
N ALA A 919 21.99 -18.18 -27.09
CA ALA A 919 23.16 -18.54 -27.90
C ALA A 919 22.91 -19.73 -28.85
N ALA A 920 21.95 -20.60 -28.54
CA ALA A 920 21.63 -21.78 -29.34
C ALA A 920 20.43 -21.58 -30.29
N ASN A 921 19.62 -20.54 -30.10
CA ASN A 921 18.33 -20.36 -30.80
C ASN A 921 18.16 -18.95 -31.39
N GLY A 922 17.15 -18.78 -32.24
CA GLY A 922 16.82 -17.49 -32.84
C GLY A 922 17.91 -17.01 -33.82
N ASP A 923 18.55 -15.89 -33.50
CA ASP A 923 19.61 -15.27 -34.33
C ASP A 923 20.94 -15.98 -34.30
N PHE A 924 21.14 -16.84 -33.31
CA PHE A 924 22.42 -17.44 -33.04
C PHE A 924 22.32 -18.95 -33.15
N GLU A 925 23.47 -19.55 -33.36
CA GLU A 925 23.67 -20.98 -33.21
C GLU A 925 25.01 -21.21 -32.51
N THR A 926 25.07 -22.27 -31.72
CA THR A 926 26.31 -22.68 -31.05
C THR A 926 26.86 -23.92 -31.76
N ARG A 927 28.04 -23.80 -32.37
CA ARG A 927 28.76 -24.89 -33.04
C ARG A 927 30.12 -25.07 -32.37
N ASP A 928 30.45 -26.30 -31.98
CA ASP A 928 31.72 -26.63 -31.32
C ASP A 928 32.08 -25.73 -30.11
N GLY A 929 31.06 -25.33 -29.32
CA GLY A 929 31.24 -24.44 -28.18
C GLY A 929 31.43 -22.95 -28.54
N MET A 930 31.33 -22.60 -29.82
CA MET A 930 31.39 -21.25 -30.35
C MET A 930 29.99 -20.77 -30.75
N VAL A 931 29.59 -19.62 -30.25
CA VAL A 931 28.37 -18.93 -30.67
C VAL A 931 28.68 -18.13 -31.93
N ILE A 932 27.85 -18.27 -32.96
CA ILE A 932 27.91 -17.52 -34.22
C ILE A 932 26.53 -16.96 -34.54
N ALA A 933 26.48 -15.94 -35.40
CA ALA A 933 25.23 -15.54 -36.02
C ALA A 933 24.76 -16.64 -36.99
N ARG A 934 23.49 -17.00 -36.92
CA ARG A 934 22.89 -18.03 -37.76
C ARG A 934 22.92 -17.60 -39.22
N VAL A 935 23.43 -18.48 -40.07
CA VAL A 935 23.50 -18.28 -41.52
C VAL A 935 22.31 -19.02 -42.14
N ASP A 936 21.20 -18.31 -42.40
CA ASP A 936 19.97 -18.93 -42.92
C ASP A 936 20.07 -19.27 -44.41
N GLU A 937 19.91 -20.57 -44.70
CA GLU A 937 19.63 -21.12 -46.03
C GLU A 937 18.12 -21.09 -46.31
N SER A 938 17.70 -20.25 -47.26
CA SER A 938 16.45 -20.36 -48.04
C SER A 938 15.09 -20.32 -47.28
N GLY A 939 14.46 -19.14 -47.22
CA GLY A 939 12.99 -19.03 -47.04
C GLY A 939 12.46 -17.84 -46.23
N ASN A 940 12.81 -16.60 -46.59
CA ASN A 940 12.58 -15.43 -45.74
C ASN A 940 11.49 -14.44 -46.20
N VAL A 941 10.60 -14.80 -47.14
CA VAL A 941 9.54 -13.89 -47.65
C VAL A 941 8.18 -14.30 -47.09
N MET A 942 7.40 -13.33 -46.63
CA MET A 942 6.00 -13.55 -46.22
C MET A 942 5.16 -13.84 -47.46
N GLU A 943 4.44 -14.97 -47.48
CA GLU A 943 3.56 -15.36 -48.59
C GLU A 943 2.11 -14.91 -48.32
N GLY A 944 1.38 -14.53 -49.38
CA GLY A 944 -0.03 -14.17 -49.32
C GLY A 944 -0.40 -12.98 -50.21
N ASP A 945 -1.67 -12.92 -50.64
CA ASP A 945 -2.23 -11.77 -51.34
C ASP A 945 -3.01 -10.89 -50.35
N ILE A 946 -2.86 -9.57 -50.44
CA ILE A 946 -3.63 -8.62 -49.62
C ILE A 946 -5.14 -8.75 -49.87
N ALA A 947 -5.54 -9.24 -51.04
CA ALA A 947 -6.92 -9.60 -51.34
C ALA A 947 -7.45 -10.78 -50.49
N ASP A 948 -6.60 -11.53 -49.81
CA ASP A 948 -7.00 -12.59 -48.88
C ASP A 948 -6.94 -12.12 -47.41
N ALA A 949 -6.54 -10.88 -47.15
CA ALA A 949 -6.52 -10.34 -45.80
C ALA A 949 -7.94 -10.08 -45.29
N ARG A 950 -8.21 -10.58 -44.08
CA ARG A 950 -9.44 -10.29 -43.35
C ARG A 950 -9.61 -8.78 -43.17
N ASP A 951 -10.83 -8.30 -43.40
CA ASP A 951 -11.22 -6.88 -43.29
C ASP A 951 -10.48 -5.90 -44.24
N ALA A 952 -9.79 -6.42 -45.26
CA ALA A 952 -9.15 -5.60 -46.31
C ALA A 952 -10.06 -5.44 -47.54
N TYR A 953 -10.24 -4.20 -47.98
CA TYR A 953 -11.16 -3.83 -49.06
C TYR A 953 -10.52 -2.78 -49.99
N LEU A 954 -10.81 -2.85 -51.28
CA LEU A 954 -10.35 -1.91 -52.29
C LEU A 954 -11.23 -0.66 -52.27
N ARG A 955 -10.61 0.52 -52.13
CA ARG A 955 -11.28 1.83 -52.19
C ARG A 955 -10.40 2.79 -52.97
N ASP A 956 -10.98 3.52 -53.91
CA ASP A 956 -10.27 4.50 -54.75
C ASP A 956 -9.00 3.93 -55.43
N GLY A 957 -9.03 2.65 -55.79
CA GLY A 957 -7.91 1.94 -56.43
C GLY A 957 -6.79 1.46 -55.49
N GLU A 958 -6.92 1.67 -54.18
CA GLU A 958 -5.93 1.27 -53.17
C GLU A 958 -6.55 0.37 -52.09
N TRP A 959 -5.75 -0.49 -51.48
CA TRP A 959 -6.22 -1.36 -50.39
C TRP A 959 -6.38 -0.58 -49.10
N HIS A 960 -7.46 -0.86 -48.37
CA HIS A 960 -7.73 -0.27 -47.07
C HIS A 960 -8.13 -1.36 -46.08
N LEU A 961 -7.63 -1.28 -44.85
CA LEU A 961 -8.03 -2.16 -43.75
C LEU A 961 -9.10 -1.47 -42.90
N LEU A 962 -10.24 -2.15 -42.70
CA LEU A 962 -11.29 -1.67 -41.80
C LEU A 962 -10.93 -2.03 -40.35
N LEU A 963 -10.87 -1.04 -39.46
CA LEU A 963 -10.49 -1.23 -38.07
C LEU A 963 -11.53 -0.62 -37.13
N THR A 964 -11.92 -1.36 -36.08
CA THR A 964 -12.68 -0.81 -34.94
C THR A 964 -11.72 -0.36 -33.84
N VAL A 965 -11.82 0.89 -33.40
CA VAL A 965 -10.91 1.50 -32.43
C VAL A 965 -11.17 0.98 -31.02
N ASN A 966 -10.13 0.51 -30.34
CA ASN A 966 -10.16 0.03 -28.95
C ASN A 966 -9.27 0.90 -28.04
N LYS A 967 -9.25 0.60 -26.74
CA LYS A 967 -8.42 1.33 -25.75
C LYS A 967 -6.92 1.27 -26.03
N ASP A 968 -6.41 0.18 -26.60
CA ASP A 968 -4.98 0.03 -26.85
C ASP A 968 -4.50 0.91 -28.01
N HIS A 969 -5.34 1.08 -29.04
CA HIS A 969 -5.10 2.04 -30.12
C HIS A 969 -5.06 3.48 -29.59
N LEU A 970 -5.98 3.85 -28.69
CA LEU A 970 -6.04 5.19 -28.07
C LEU A 970 -4.88 5.44 -27.09
N ARG A 971 -4.34 4.39 -26.46
CA ARG A 971 -3.15 4.48 -25.59
C ARG A 971 -1.83 4.59 -26.35
N GLY A 972 -1.86 4.34 -27.66
CA GLY A 972 -0.72 4.49 -28.54
C GLY A 972 0.19 3.28 -28.64
N SER A 973 -0.38 2.07 -28.53
CA SER A 973 0.34 0.83 -28.78
C SER A 973 0.31 0.47 -30.27
N GLY A 974 1.39 -0.13 -30.78
CA GLY A 974 1.34 -0.87 -32.04
C GLY A 974 0.44 -2.10 -31.90
N PHE A 975 -0.09 -2.60 -33.01
CA PHE A 975 -1.08 -3.69 -32.99
C PHE A 975 -0.85 -4.67 -34.14
N ALA A 976 -1.34 -5.90 -33.94
CA ALA A 976 -1.20 -6.97 -34.92
C ALA A 976 -2.11 -6.75 -36.13
N VAL A 977 -1.63 -7.11 -37.32
CA VAL A 977 -2.39 -7.03 -38.58
C VAL A 977 -2.21 -8.32 -39.39
N PRO A 978 -3.11 -8.60 -40.35
CA PRO A 978 -3.01 -9.79 -41.19
C PRO A 978 -1.66 -9.96 -41.90
N ALA A 979 -1.16 -11.19 -41.95
CA ALA A 979 0.13 -11.53 -42.58
C ALA A 979 0.27 -11.08 -44.05
N PRO A 980 -0.78 -11.14 -44.91
CA PRO A 980 -0.65 -10.70 -46.29
C PRO A 980 -0.31 -9.22 -46.48
N ILE A 981 -0.48 -8.38 -45.46
CA ILE A 981 -0.06 -6.97 -45.51
C ILE A 981 1.47 -6.85 -45.56
N ALA A 982 2.20 -7.72 -44.85
CA ALA A 982 3.65 -7.78 -44.97
C ALA A 982 4.10 -8.31 -46.34
N ALA A 983 3.40 -9.31 -46.87
CA ALA A 983 3.64 -9.85 -48.21
C ALA A 983 3.44 -8.78 -49.30
N TYR A 984 2.39 -7.96 -49.17
CA TYR A 984 2.08 -6.84 -50.07
C TYR A 984 3.22 -5.83 -50.23
N TYR A 985 3.96 -5.58 -49.14
CA TYR A 985 5.12 -4.69 -49.13
C TYR A 985 6.47 -5.40 -49.29
N GLY A 986 6.47 -6.74 -49.40
CA GLY A 986 7.67 -7.57 -49.51
C GLY A 986 8.54 -7.57 -48.24
N VAL A 987 7.93 -7.44 -47.06
CA VAL A 987 8.66 -7.40 -45.79
C VAL A 987 9.07 -8.82 -45.36
N LYS A 988 10.36 -9.02 -45.08
CA LYS A 988 10.90 -10.32 -44.65
C LYS A 988 10.78 -10.51 -43.13
N VAL A 989 10.95 -11.74 -42.67
CA VAL A 989 10.95 -12.05 -41.23
C VAL A 989 12.10 -11.33 -40.54
N GLY A 990 11.80 -10.58 -39.48
CA GLY A 990 12.76 -9.75 -38.76
C GLY A 990 12.99 -8.36 -39.35
N GLU A 991 12.37 -8.04 -40.49
CA GLU A 991 12.47 -6.72 -41.12
C GLU A 991 11.27 -5.82 -40.79
N SER A 992 11.45 -4.54 -41.08
CA SER A 992 10.41 -3.53 -41.04
C SER A 992 10.39 -2.71 -42.33
N CYS A 993 9.19 -2.33 -42.78
CA CYS A 993 9.00 -1.43 -43.90
C CYS A 993 8.34 -0.14 -43.42
N ALA A 994 8.97 0.99 -43.74
CA ALA A 994 8.40 2.31 -43.54
C ALA A 994 7.39 2.65 -44.66
N LEU A 995 6.26 3.22 -44.26
CA LEU A 995 5.20 3.74 -45.08
C LEU A 995 5.10 5.25 -44.84
N SER A 996 5.10 6.03 -45.91
CA SER A 996 5.01 7.48 -45.86
C SER A 996 3.57 7.92 -45.55
N SER A 997 3.39 8.80 -44.57
CA SER A 997 2.09 9.36 -44.21
C SER A 997 2.17 10.86 -43.93
N ARG A 998 0.99 11.49 -43.87
CA ARG A 998 0.84 12.92 -43.54
C ARG A 998 1.26 13.30 -42.10
N LEU A 999 1.34 12.34 -41.17
CA LEU A 999 1.74 12.57 -39.77
C LEU A 999 3.08 11.89 -39.42
N GLY A 1000 3.93 11.61 -40.41
CA GLY A 1000 5.22 10.93 -40.21
C GLY A 1000 5.18 9.43 -40.53
N GLU A 1001 6.32 8.76 -40.54
CA GLU A 1001 6.41 7.38 -41.01
C GLU A 1001 5.62 6.38 -40.16
N GLU A 1002 4.92 5.47 -40.83
CA GLU A 1002 4.31 4.29 -40.22
C GLU A 1002 5.10 3.04 -40.60
N PHE A 1003 5.14 2.04 -39.72
CA PHE A 1003 5.99 0.89 -39.88
C PHE A 1003 5.19 -0.41 -39.83
N VAL A 1004 5.27 -1.18 -40.90
CA VAL A 1004 4.89 -2.60 -40.92
C VAL A 1004 6.09 -3.41 -40.47
N ARG A 1005 5.96 -4.23 -39.43
CA ARG A 1005 7.04 -5.05 -38.87
C ARG A 1005 6.66 -6.51 -38.86
N VAL A 1006 7.63 -7.37 -39.18
CA VAL A 1006 7.50 -8.82 -39.05
C VAL A 1006 8.47 -9.31 -37.99
N ASN A 1007 7.96 -9.88 -36.90
CA ASN A 1007 8.82 -10.50 -35.90
C ASN A 1007 9.29 -11.90 -36.35
N ARG A 1008 10.22 -12.50 -35.61
CA ARG A 1008 10.76 -13.84 -35.95
C ARG A 1008 9.77 -14.99 -35.84
N LEU A 1009 8.62 -14.76 -35.22
CA LEU A 1009 7.50 -15.70 -35.17
C LEU A 1009 6.54 -15.53 -36.36
N LYS A 1010 6.95 -14.78 -37.39
CA LYS A 1010 6.13 -14.43 -38.56
C LYS A 1010 4.83 -13.67 -38.21
N GLN A 1011 4.79 -12.99 -37.06
CA GLN A 1011 3.68 -12.13 -36.70
C GLN A 1011 3.89 -10.73 -37.27
N VAL A 1012 2.84 -10.16 -37.87
CA VAL A 1012 2.88 -8.85 -38.52
C VAL A 1012 2.19 -7.82 -37.64
N SER A 1013 2.82 -6.65 -37.50
CA SER A 1013 2.29 -5.53 -36.71
C SER A 1013 2.45 -4.19 -37.41
N LEU A 1014 1.54 -3.27 -37.13
CA LEU A 1014 1.66 -1.85 -37.47
C LEU A 1014 2.07 -1.05 -36.22
N SER A 1015 2.76 0.08 -36.43
CA SER A 1015 3.01 1.07 -35.37
C SER A 1015 1.73 1.77 -34.90
N THR A 1016 1.90 2.58 -33.85
CA THR A 1016 0.81 3.34 -33.24
C THR A 1016 0.15 4.30 -34.21
N ILE A 1017 -1.17 4.16 -34.37
CA ILE A 1017 -2.02 5.08 -35.14
C ILE A 1017 -2.63 6.19 -34.28
N LYS A 1018 -2.29 6.29 -32.99
CA LYS A 1018 -2.91 7.24 -32.04
C LYS A 1018 -2.89 8.67 -32.57
N ARG A 1019 -1.79 9.10 -33.20
CA ARG A 1019 -1.66 10.45 -33.74
C ARG A 1019 -2.73 10.80 -34.79
N PHE A 1020 -3.15 9.82 -35.59
CA PHE A 1020 -4.24 10.03 -36.55
C PHE A 1020 -5.60 9.99 -35.87
N LEU A 1021 -5.78 9.12 -34.88
CA LEU A 1021 -7.03 9.02 -34.11
C LEU A 1021 -7.31 10.30 -33.32
N ASP A 1022 -6.27 10.88 -32.70
CA ASP A 1022 -6.34 12.15 -31.96
C ASP A 1022 -6.77 13.30 -32.89
N GLU A 1023 -6.16 13.40 -34.07
CA GLU A 1023 -6.49 14.46 -35.03
C GLU A 1023 -7.91 14.32 -35.60
N LEU A 1024 -8.34 13.08 -35.86
CA LEU A 1024 -9.69 12.80 -36.35
C LEU A 1024 -10.76 12.88 -35.24
N GLY A 1025 -10.35 13.02 -33.97
CA GLY A 1025 -11.25 13.04 -32.82
C GLY A 1025 -12.01 11.72 -32.59
N VAL A 1026 -11.41 10.60 -32.98
CA VAL A 1026 -12.05 9.27 -32.97
C VAL A 1026 -12.08 8.70 -31.55
N ARG A 1027 -13.21 8.11 -31.17
CA ARG A 1027 -13.44 7.50 -29.84
C ARG A 1027 -13.44 5.97 -29.92
N GLU A 1028 -13.32 5.33 -28.74
CA GLU A 1028 -13.46 3.89 -28.61
C GLU A 1028 -14.79 3.41 -29.20
N GLY A 1029 -14.76 2.31 -29.95
CA GLY A 1029 -15.90 1.73 -30.65
C GLY A 1029 -16.19 2.31 -32.04
N GLN A 1030 -15.60 3.46 -32.40
CA GLN A 1030 -15.73 4.00 -33.77
C GLN A 1030 -14.82 3.26 -34.75
N ARG A 1031 -15.16 3.33 -36.05
CA ARG A 1031 -14.42 2.65 -37.12
C ARG A 1031 -13.60 3.61 -37.96
N VAL A 1032 -12.45 3.13 -38.41
CA VAL A 1032 -11.53 3.87 -39.30
C VAL A 1032 -11.05 2.98 -40.44
N TRP A 1033 -10.69 3.62 -41.54
CA TRP A 1033 -9.98 3.04 -42.67
C TRP A 1033 -8.50 3.29 -42.55
N LEU A 1034 -7.68 2.24 -42.65
CA LEU A 1034 -6.23 2.37 -42.80
C LEU A 1034 -5.88 2.18 -44.27
N LYS A 1035 -5.47 3.24 -44.96
CA LYS A 1035 -5.01 3.18 -46.35
C LYS A 1035 -3.65 2.47 -46.41
N LEU A 1036 -3.56 1.44 -47.25
CA LEU A 1036 -2.37 0.65 -47.55
C LEU A 1036 -2.03 0.83 -49.03
N GLY A 1037 -1.35 1.93 -49.36
CA GLY A 1037 -1.07 2.29 -50.74
C GLY A 1037 0.09 1.50 -51.33
N LYS A 1038 0.00 1.16 -52.63
CA LYS A 1038 1.01 0.37 -53.37
C LYS A 1038 2.41 1.00 -53.37
N GLU A 1039 2.50 2.33 -53.37
CA GLU A 1039 3.76 3.09 -53.32
C GLU A 1039 4.27 3.33 -51.88
N ARG A 1040 3.94 2.42 -50.95
CA ARG A 1040 4.26 2.54 -49.51
C ARG A 1040 3.72 3.83 -48.90
N THR A 1041 2.50 4.19 -49.25
CA THR A 1041 1.78 5.32 -48.61
C THR A 1041 0.80 4.79 -47.58
N PHE A 1042 0.62 5.55 -46.50
CA PHE A 1042 -0.28 5.21 -45.41
C PHE A 1042 -1.08 6.45 -44.99
N ASP A 1043 -2.35 6.24 -44.66
CA ASP A 1043 -3.19 7.27 -44.06
C ASP A 1043 -4.34 6.64 -43.27
N VAL A 1044 -4.97 7.42 -42.41
CA VAL A 1044 -6.16 7.02 -41.64
C VAL A 1044 -7.29 7.98 -41.91
N SER A 1045 -8.49 7.45 -42.19
CA SER A 1045 -9.72 8.22 -42.37
C SER A 1045 -10.89 7.56 -41.63
N ILE A 1046 -11.95 8.33 -41.38
CA ILE A 1046 -13.14 7.82 -40.68
C ILE A 1046 -13.89 6.84 -41.58
N ALA A 1047 -14.31 5.70 -41.03
CA ALA A 1047 -15.20 4.75 -41.71
C ALA A 1047 -16.65 4.94 -41.25
N PRO A 1048 -17.65 4.54 -42.07
CA PRO A 1048 -19.05 4.59 -41.66
C PRO A 1048 -19.28 3.92 -40.30
N ALA A 1049 -20.20 4.46 -39.48
CA ALA A 1049 -20.61 3.81 -38.24
C ALA A 1049 -21.36 2.49 -38.54
N VAL A 1050 -21.51 1.62 -37.54
CA VAL A 1050 -22.40 0.45 -37.65
C VAL A 1050 -23.79 0.91 -37.23
N GLU A 1051 -24.78 0.82 -38.13
CA GLU A 1051 -26.15 1.26 -37.83
C GLU A 1051 -27.03 0.16 -37.21
N HIS A 1052 -26.48 -1.03 -36.97
CA HIS A 1052 -27.12 -2.17 -36.30
C HIS A 1052 -28.43 -2.63 -36.97
N HIS A 1053 -28.40 -2.77 -38.29
CA HIS A 1053 -29.51 -3.35 -39.05
C HIS A 1053 -29.71 -4.83 -38.71
N GLU A 1054 -30.96 -5.26 -38.43
CA GLU A 1054 -31.26 -6.63 -37.97
C GLU A 1054 -30.98 -7.71 -39.03
N ALA A 1055 -31.21 -7.43 -40.32
CA ALA A 1055 -31.00 -8.39 -41.41
C ALA A 1055 -30.88 -7.71 -42.80
N GLY A 1056 -30.45 -8.48 -43.81
CA GLY A 1056 -30.49 -8.08 -45.22
C GLY A 1056 -29.27 -7.31 -45.73
N LEU A 1057 -29.38 -6.69 -46.91
CA LEU A 1057 -28.29 -6.00 -47.60
C LEU A 1057 -27.67 -4.85 -46.78
N ALA A 1058 -28.47 -4.13 -46.00
CA ALA A 1058 -27.99 -3.03 -45.15
C ALA A 1058 -26.99 -3.52 -44.10
N ARG A 1059 -27.26 -4.69 -43.50
CA ARG A 1059 -26.34 -5.36 -42.57
C ARG A 1059 -25.05 -5.82 -43.26
N LEU A 1060 -25.13 -6.22 -44.52
CA LEU A 1060 -23.94 -6.56 -45.32
C LEU A 1060 -23.05 -5.33 -45.54
N TYR A 1061 -23.63 -4.18 -45.90
CA TYR A 1061 -22.88 -2.93 -46.09
C TYR A 1061 -22.23 -2.45 -44.79
N ASP A 1062 -22.94 -2.59 -43.67
CA ASP A 1062 -22.39 -2.35 -42.34
C ASP A 1062 -21.13 -3.19 -42.12
N PHE A 1063 -21.16 -4.50 -42.37
CA PHE A 1063 -19.99 -5.37 -42.14
C PHE A 1063 -18.75 -4.99 -42.96
N VAL A 1064 -18.94 -4.57 -44.21
CA VAL A 1064 -17.83 -4.25 -45.13
C VAL A 1064 -17.47 -2.76 -45.14
N GLY A 1065 -18.15 -1.92 -44.35
CA GLY A 1065 -17.89 -0.49 -44.24
C GLY A 1065 -18.31 0.32 -45.48
N LEU A 1066 -19.30 -0.16 -46.23
CA LEU A 1066 -19.95 0.62 -47.29
C LEU A 1066 -21.01 1.56 -46.69
N ASP A 1067 -21.14 2.75 -47.27
CA ASP A 1067 -22.12 3.72 -46.84
C ASP A 1067 -23.53 3.28 -47.29
N GLY A 1068 -24.46 3.16 -46.33
CA GLY A 1068 -25.85 2.76 -46.59
C GLY A 1068 -26.59 3.70 -47.54
N THR A 1069 -26.17 4.97 -47.66
CA THR A 1069 -26.73 5.93 -48.62
C THR A 1069 -26.47 5.58 -50.08
N LEU A 1070 -25.56 4.63 -50.36
CA LEU A 1070 -25.29 4.12 -51.71
C LEU A 1070 -26.39 3.19 -52.24
N MET A 1071 -27.30 2.73 -51.37
CA MET A 1071 -28.45 1.91 -51.77
C MET A 1071 -29.56 2.77 -52.36
N GLN A 1072 -30.01 2.43 -53.56
CA GLN A 1072 -31.13 3.13 -54.19
C GLN A 1072 -32.47 2.44 -53.87
N PRO A 1073 -33.57 3.20 -53.66
CA PRO A 1073 -34.89 2.61 -53.46
C PRO A 1073 -35.30 1.72 -54.65
N GLY A 1074 -35.51 0.43 -54.42
CA GLY A 1074 -35.88 -0.55 -55.46
C GLY A 1074 -34.69 -1.19 -56.20
N GLU A 1075 -33.46 -0.99 -55.72
CA GLU A 1075 -32.25 -1.64 -56.24
C GLU A 1075 -32.30 -3.17 -56.09
N SER A 1076 -31.79 -3.91 -57.09
CA SER A 1076 -31.76 -5.37 -57.04
C SER A 1076 -30.59 -5.87 -56.16
N THR A 1077 -30.75 -7.05 -55.55
CA THR A 1077 -29.68 -7.69 -54.76
C THR A 1077 -28.37 -7.84 -55.54
N GLU A 1078 -28.44 -8.09 -56.85
CA GLU A 1078 -27.25 -8.21 -57.70
C GLU A 1078 -26.52 -6.87 -57.87
N ASP A 1079 -27.25 -5.76 -57.98
CA ASP A 1079 -26.65 -4.43 -58.12
C ASP A 1079 -25.96 -3.99 -56.82
N SER A 1080 -26.52 -4.34 -55.65
CA SER A 1080 -25.87 -4.10 -54.36
C SER A 1080 -24.67 -5.02 -54.14
N LEU A 1081 -24.74 -6.29 -54.54
CA LEU A 1081 -23.61 -7.22 -54.48
C LEU A 1081 -22.51 -6.87 -55.48
N ALA A 1082 -22.82 -6.21 -56.60
CA ALA A 1082 -21.81 -5.71 -57.54
C ALA A 1082 -20.83 -4.75 -56.87
N ARG A 1083 -21.30 -3.88 -55.97
CA ARG A 1083 -20.43 -2.98 -55.19
C ARG A 1083 -19.58 -3.72 -54.17
N VAL A 1084 -20.14 -4.76 -53.54
CA VAL A 1084 -19.39 -5.65 -52.63
C VAL A 1084 -18.31 -6.40 -53.39
N ASN A 1085 -18.60 -6.86 -54.62
CA ASN A 1085 -17.62 -7.50 -55.49
C ASN A 1085 -16.48 -6.54 -55.86
N GLU A 1086 -16.79 -5.29 -56.20
CA GLU A 1086 -15.79 -4.28 -56.55
C GLU A 1086 -14.79 -4.02 -55.42
N ILE A 1087 -15.27 -3.86 -54.18
CA ILE A 1087 -14.37 -3.66 -53.02
C ILE A 1087 -13.60 -4.92 -52.63
N LEU A 1088 -14.01 -6.10 -53.11
CA LEU A 1088 -13.23 -7.34 -52.96
C LEU A 1088 -12.20 -7.52 -54.09
N GLY A 1089 -12.14 -6.61 -55.06
CA GLY A 1089 -11.31 -6.76 -56.26
C GLY A 1089 -11.85 -7.81 -57.24
N LEU A 1090 -13.13 -8.20 -57.12
CA LEU A 1090 -13.81 -9.09 -58.04
C LEU A 1090 -14.45 -8.29 -59.19
N SER A 1091 -14.75 -8.96 -60.29
CA SER A 1091 -15.61 -8.37 -61.33
C SER A 1091 -16.99 -8.04 -60.74
N PRO A 1092 -17.63 -6.90 -61.09
CA PRO A 1092 -18.95 -6.54 -60.58
C PRO A 1092 -20.00 -7.64 -60.81
N GLN A 1093 -19.88 -8.37 -61.92
CA GLN A 1093 -20.77 -9.48 -62.31
C GLN A 1093 -20.30 -10.86 -61.78
N ALA A 1094 -19.38 -10.89 -60.80
CA ALA A 1094 -18.91 -12.15 -60.24
C ALA A 1094 -20.09 -12.92 -59.60
N PRO A 1095 -20.20 -14.24 -59.85
CA PRO A 1095 -21.32 -15.01 -59.32
C PRO A 1095 -21.25 -15.05 -57.79
N ARG A 1096 -22.39 -14.93 -57.09
CA ARG A 1096 -22.48 -14.87 -55.61
C ARG A 1096 -21.63 -15.91 -54.88
N ARG A 1097 -21.58 -17.15 -55.40
CA ARG A 1097 -20.73 -18.23 -54.86
C ARG A 1097 -19.26 -17.86 -54.72
N ARG A 1098 -18.74 -16.98 -55.58
CA ARG A 1098 -17.35 -16.50 -55.57
C ARG A 1098 -17.15 -15.47 -54.46
N THR A 1099 -18.11 -14.57 -54.27
CA THR A 1099 -18.15 -13.60 -53.15
C THR A 1099 -18.19 -14.34 -51.80
N VAL A 1100 -19.08 -15.33 -51.67
CA VAL A 1100 -19.17 -16.22 -50.49
C VAL A 1100 -17.85 -16.96 -50.25
N ALA A 1101 -17.23 -17.51 -51.30
CA ALA A 1101 -15.95 -18.22 -51.19
C ALA A 1101 -14.82 -17.30 -50.69
N VAL A 1102 -14.77 -16.04 -51.13
CA VAL A 1102 -13.77 -15.06 -50.66
C VAL A 1102 -13.97 -14.77 -49.17
N PHE A 1103 -15.20 -14.51 -48.71
CA PHE A 1103 -15.46 -14.25 -47.30
C PHE A 1103 -15.18 -15.47 -46.40
N ARG A 1104 -15.50 -16.69 -46.86
CA ARG A 1104 -15.13 -17.92 -46.14
C ARG A 1104 -13.61 -18.13 -46.09
N HIS A 1105 -12.91 -17.84 -47.18
CA HIS A 1105 -11.44 -17.91 -47.19
C HIS A 1105 -10.81 -16.92 -46.20
N ARG A 1106 -11.43 -15.74 -46.03
CA ARG A 1106 -11.03 -14.71 -45.05
C ARG A 1106 -11.52 -14.98 -43.63
N HIS A 1107 -12.17 -16.12 -43.36
CA HIS A 1107 -12.79 -16.46 -42.06
C HIS A 1107 -13.83 -15.44 -41.58
N GLN A 1108 -14.65 -14.92 -42.51
CA GLN A 1108 -15.77 -14.01 -42.27
C GLN A 1108 -17.09 -14.74 -42.55
N ASP A 1109 -17.32 -15.85 -41.84
CA ASP A 1109 -18.43 -16.79 -42.10
C ASP A 1109 -19.81 -16.11 -41.97
N GLU A 1110 -19.98 -15.20 -41.02
CA GLU A 1110 -21.24 -14.45 -40.85
C GLU A 1110 -21.61 -13.62 -42.08
N ILE A 1111 -20.62 -13.01 -42.75
CA ILE A 1111 -20.84 -12.25 -44.00
C ILE A 1111 -21.16 -13.21 -45.14
N ALA A 1112 -20.44 -14.34 -45.19
CA ALA A 1112 -20.65 -15.36 -46.22
C ALA A 1112 -22.05 -15.99 -46.14
N ASP A 1113 -22.52 -16.28 -44.93
CA ASP A 1113 -23.83 -16.87 -44.68
C ASP A 1113 -24.94 -15.85 -44.95
N LEU A 1114 -24.76 -14.57 -44.58
CA LEU A 1114 -25.67 -13.49 -44.93
C LEU A 1114 -25.83 -13.33 -46.46
N ILE A 1115 -24.73 -13.42 -47.22
CA ILE A 1115 -24.78 -13.37 -48.70
C ILE A 1115 -25.43 -14.64 -49.28
N GLN A 1116 -25.34 -15.78 -48.58
CA GLN A 1116 -25.97 -17.03 -48.99
C GLN A 1116 -27.48 -17.05 -48.72
N GLU A 1117 -27.94 -16.34 -47.68
CA GLU A 1117 -29.36 -16.15 -47.35
C GLU A 1117 -30.07 -15.15 -48.27
N LEU A 1118 -29.34 -14.14 -48.76
CA LEU A 1118 -29.76 -13.15 -49.76
C LEU A 1118 -29.85 -13.73 -51.19
#